data_AF-A0A1F6LN04-F1
#
_entry.id   AF-A0A1F6LN04-F1
#
_cell.length_a   1.000
_cell.length_b   1.000
_cell.length_c   1.000
_cell.angle_alpha   90.00
_cell.angle_beta   90.00
_cell.angle_gamma   90.00
#
_symmetry.space_group_name_H-M   'P 1'
#
loop_
_entity.id
_entity.type
_entity.pdbx_description
1 polymer ?
#
loop_
_entity_poly.entity_id
_entity_poly.type
_entity_poly.pdbx_seq_one_letter_code
_entity_poly.pdbx_strand_id
1 'polypeptide(L)'
;MTRGAVVVCAALLAIECSAAPLLRETFDTPVTSNRDLFDTRFSAHTFRNGSLVLTYSAMPNSPPNGIECWLPPSVVDIDERVIEMNLLGCGFEMSNSLFISYALADGGGLAFPPLPYGAKSNSYRGARNGYVLRLLRHGDGTNEMIFYRMDTGWIEMLGNAWLPANPVHAIRKISIRHGIGGRHRITATFDTGVWFDRTAVFEDSTYPPGNAHSGIQFIAKAHAPMAAALEAPTDTWLVFDIPAVGPRPRKITPAAAAAPALTPAAEPQSADALDLLGSADISRERYASAYRRLSQALAIRRETYGPDHLKVAESLMHLADLYRSNDLSESERLYKSAIAMREKLTGKRSPAVAAAVEGLAGLYQFMRRMDEAETLFLSALKMREDVLGKTHAEVAGARYRLGLFHEQLLDTRKAEKYFKQSLDIREKLFGPEHPAVVESLTALTRNYMTNLEDTKAEPLVTRLAAYREKTLGPDHPDVGESLHMLADFRMGMGRKTGVESLLKRALSIFEKSLGPNHPRTSVCLYSLGTFYAENGRFAEALPLLERTMDIYLQDPFEDRSEVFSQLSYNLATISFRDGRVDRAEALYRRSLSMRIAKFGMNDPKVAEVMDKLGLLCETLGRLKEAEDFFIRALAIKAKTLGSSHREVADTLNHLGRFYEHQGLNEKAEPMYAGAATVLTKLLGPAHPDTRRATESIARIRKTADQRRK
;
A
#
# COMPACT_ATOMS: atom_id res chain seq x y z
N MET A 1 -11.10 55.03 27.28
CA MET A 1 -11.05 54.89 28.75
C MET A 1 -12.05 53.80 29.12
N THR A 2 -11.60 52.58 29.44
CA THR A 2 -11.36 52.06 30.82
C THR A 2 -12.64 51.98 31.66
N ARG A 3 -12.96 50.92 32.41
CA ARG A 3 -12.28 49.63 32.69
C ARG A 3 -13.27 48.75 33.48
N GLY A 4 -13.02 47.45 33.52
CA GLY A 4 -13.39 46.60 34.67
C GLY A 4 -14.80 45.97 34.67
N ALA A 5 -15.02 44.90 35.43
CA ALA A 5 -14.04 44.03 36.08
C ALA A 5 -14.66 42.67 36.42
N VAL A 6 -13.87 41.62 36.23
CA VAL A 6 -14.13 40.27 36.77
C VAL A 6 -13.57 40.21 38.20
N VAL A 7 -14.43 39.89 39.18
CA VAL A 7 -14.10 39.30 40.49
C VAL A 7 -15.29 38.38 40.84
N VAL A 8 -15.23 37.05 40.93
CA VAL A 8 -14.28 36.04 41.48
C VAL A 8 -14.55 35.70 42.95
N CYS A 9 -14.93 34.42 43.16
CA CYS A 9 -14.80 33.55 44.35
C CYS A 9 -15.36 33.95 45.72
N ALA A 10 -16.00 32.95 46.35
CA ALA A 10 -15.85 32.49 47.76
C ALA A 10 -16.79 31.28 47.98
N ALA A 11 -16.66 30.34 48.94
CA ALA A 11 -15.60 29.86 49.86
C ALA A 11 -16.21 28.67 50.68
N LEU A 12 -15.54 27.69 51.29
CA LEU A 12 -14.14 27.22 51.33
C LEU A 12 -14.08 25.78 51.94
N LEU A 13 -12.88 25.34 52.38
CA LEU A 13 -12.52 24.24 53.31
C LEU A 13 -12.36 22.84 52.68
N ALA A 14 -11.19 22.29 52.37
CA ALA A 14 -9.79 22.44 52.85
C ALA A 14 -9.41 21.65 54.14
N ILE A 15 -8.52 20.66 53.97
CA ILE A 15 -7.45 20.29 54.92
C ILE A 15 -6.19 20.00 54.08
N GLU A 16 -5.05 20.49 54.55
CA GLU A 16 -3.75 20.50 53.85
C GLU A 16 -2.85 19.32 54.25
N CYS A 17 -1.83 19.03 53.43
CA CYS A 17 -0.56 18.47 53.92
C CYS A 17 0.61 18.96 53.04
N SER A 18 1.18 20.09 53.45
CA SER A 18 2.55 20.60 53.21
C SER A 18 3.36 20.13 51.97
N ALA A 19 3.54 21.06 51.02
CA ALA A 19 4.87 21.37 50.46
C ALA A 19 4.88 22.86 50.07
N ALA A 20 5.82 23.66 50.61
CA ALA A 20 5.84 25.10 50.38
C ALA A 20 6.32 25.46 48.96
N PRO A 21 5.74 26.48 48.29
CA PRO A 21 6.24 26.97 47.02
C PRO A 21 7.51 27.80 47.25
N LEU A 22 8.67 27.16 47.16
CA LEU A 22 9.95 27.84 47.20
C LEU A 22 10.57 27.88 45.80
N LEU A 23 10.19 28.87 45.00
CA LEU A 23 11.00 29.40 43.90
C LEU A 23 10.57 30.85 43.64
N ARG A 24 11.41 31.76 44.12
CA ARG A 24 11.25 33.21 44.09
C ARG A 24 11.84 33.75 42.78
N GLU A 25 11.24 34.79 42.20
CA GLU A 25 11.82 35.55 41.09
C GLU A 25 13.13 36.23 41.54
N THR A 26 14.27 35.56 41.36
CA THR A 26 15.60 36.17 41.29
C THR A 26 16.57 35.21 40.61
N PHE A 27 16.82 35.42 39.32
CA PHE A 27 18.11 35.09 38.72
C PHE A 27 18.70 36.36 38.12
N ASP A 28 19.42 37.10 38.96
CA ASP A 28 20.53 37.95 38.48
C ASP A 28 21.64 37.02 38.00
N THR A 29 21.53 36.54 36.76
CA THR A 29 22.70 36.36 35.90
C THR A 29 22.71 37.52 34.90
N PRO A 30 23.89 38.10 34.58
CA PRO A 30 23.99 39.23 33.66
C PRO A 30 23.86 38.77 32.19
N VAL A 31 22.91 37.90 31.91
CA VAL A 31 22.47 37.53 30.56
C VAL A 31 21.12 38.19 30.37
N THR A 32 21.14 39.30 29.63
CA THR A 32 19.95 40.00 29.13
C THR A 32 18.85 39.02 28.73
N SER A 33 17.61 39.31 29.16
CA SER A 33 16.39 38.54 28.87
C SER A 33 16.47 37.86 27.51
N ASN A 34 16.71 36.53 27.52
CA ASN A 34 17.15 35.82 26.33
C ASN A 34 15.96 35.53 25.41
N ARG A 35 15.44 36.59 24.76
CA ARG A 35 14.59 36.53 23.57
C ARG A 35 15.27 35.71 22.46
N ASP A 36 16.58 35.54 22.54
CA ASP A 36 17.40 34.80 21.60
C ASP A 36 17.51 33.29 21.93
N LEU A 37 17.05 32.82 23.11
CA LEU A 37 16.94 31.37 23.40
C LEU A 37 15.72 30.72 22.73
N PHE A 38 14.70 31.51 22.38
CA PHE A 38 13.49 31.02 21.76
C PHE A 38 13.21 31.86 20.51
N ASP A 39 13.59 31.33 19.34
CA ASP A 39 13.29 31.95 18.05
C ASP A 39 11.78 31.86 17.71
N THR A 40 11.00 32.67 18.42
CA THR A 40 9.53 32.69 18.35
C THR A 40 9.04 33.66 17.27
N ARG A 41 9.65 33.64 16.08
CA ARG A 41 9.25 34.48 14.93
C ARG A 41 7.76 34.35 14.55
N PHE A 42 7.05 33.34 15.06
CA PHE A 42 5.64 33.05 14.76
C PHE A 42 4.78 32.60 15.98
N SER A 43 5.21 32.82 17.24
CA SER A 43 4.48 32.32 18.42
C SER A 43 4.60 33.18 19.69
N ALA A 44 3.62 33.04 20.60
CA ALA A 44 3.65 33.57 21.97
C ALA A 44 3.87 32.43 22.98
N HIS A 45 4.37 32.76 24.19
CA HIS A 45 4.61 31.76 25.23
C HIS A 45 4.30 32.28 26.64
N THR A 46 3.91 31.37 27.55
CA THR A 46 3.76 31.63 28.99
C THR A 46 4.15 30.39 29.80
N PHE A 47 4.64 30.55 31.02
CA PHE A 47 4.79 29.44 31.97
C PHE A 47 3.54 29.35 32.86
N ARG A 48 3.02 28.14 33.09
CA ARG A 48 1.88 27.87 33.99
C ARG A 48 2.10 26.56 34.73
N ASN A 49 2.02 26.58 36.07
CA ASN A 49 2.12 25.39 36.93
C ASN A 49 3.33 24.48 36.61
N GLY A 50 4.51 25.06 36.40
CA GLY A 50 5.74 24.32 36.04
C GLY A 50 5.81 23.82 34.60
N SER A 51 4.78 24.05 33.78
CA SER A 51 4.77 23.72 32.34
C SER A 51 5.06 24.95 31.49
N LEU A 52 5.87 24.80 30.44
CA LEU A 52 5.94 25.78 29.36
C LEU A 52 4.72 25.63 28.45
N VAL A 53 4.02 26.74 28.21
CA VAL A 53 2.84 26.82 27.34
C VAL A 53 3.19 27.65 26.11
N LEU A 54 3.30 27.04 24.93
CA LEU A 54 3.42 27.77 23.66
C LEU A 54 2.05 27.90 22.99
N THR A 55 1.79 29.08 22.44
CA THR A 55 0.54 29.44 21.78
C THR A 55 0.88 30.06 20.43
N TYR A 56 0.38 29.48 19.34
CA TYR A 56 0.59 30.01 18.00
C TYR A 56 -0.73 30.14 17.24
N SER A 57 -0.73 30.99 16.22
CA SER A 57 -1.85 31.25 15.33
C SER A 57 -1.31 31.38 13.91
N ALA A 58 -1.92 30.70 12.94
CA ALA A 58 -1.50 30.69 11.56
C ALA A 58 -2.61 31.24 10.65
N MET A 59 -2.26 32.23 9.81
CA MET A 59 -3.17 32.77 8.80
C MET A 59 -3.24 31.83 7.58
N PRO A 60 -4.42 31.62 6.97
CA PRO A 60 -4.55 30.94 5.69
C PRO A 60 -3.60 31.52 4.61
N ASN A 61 -3.11 30.67 3.71
CA ASN A 61 -2.15 31.02 2.64
C ASN A 61 -0.75 31.52 3.10
N SER A 62 -0.36 31.28 4.35
CA SER A 62 1.04 31.46 4.77
C SER A 62 1.97 30.40 4.14
N PRO A 63 3.28 30.68 3.95
CA PRO A 63 4.26 29.62 3.72
C PRO A 63 4.27 28.60 4.88
N PRO A 64 4.94 27.43 4.75
CA PRO A 64 4.94 26.39 5.78
C PRO A 64 5.44 26.90 7.14
N ASN A 65 4.50 27.33 7.97
CA ASN A 65 4.75 27.87 9.30
C ASN A 65 4.98 26.71 10.27
N GLY A 66 5.86 26.94 11.21
CA GLY A 66 6.26 25.95 12.20
C GLY A 66 6.71 26.61 13.48
N ILE A 67 6.50 25.92 14.60
CA ILE A 67 7.16 26.26 15.86
C ILE A 67 8.55 25.63 15.79
N GLU A 68 9.59 26.47 15.93
CA GLU A 68 10.93 26.07 16.31
C GLU A 68 11.16 26.55 17.75
N CYS A 69 11.49 25.64 18.66
CA CYS A 69 11.67 25.95 20.08
C CYS A 69 12.86 25.18 20.63
N TRP A 70 13.78 25.89 21.29
CA TRP A 70 14.87 25.29 22.07
C TRP A 70 14.48 25.22 23.54
N LEU A 71 14.03 24.06 23.99
CA LEU A 71 13.79 23.82 25.40
C LEU A 71 15.14 23.72 26.12
N PRO A 72 15.35 24.36 27.28
CA PRO A 72 16.60 24.24 28.02
C PRO A 72 16.77 22.84 28.64
N PRO A 73 17.99 22.52 29.10
CA PRO A 73 18.24 21.37 29.96
C PRO A 73 17.31 21.26 31.16
N SER A 74 16.99 20.04 31.59
CA SER A 74 16.29 19.86 32.87
C SER A 74 17.24 20.18 34.03
N VAL A 75 16.73 20.91 35.02
CA VAL A 75 17.47 21.28 36.25
C VAL A 75 17.30 20.25 37.37
N VAL A 76 16.62 19.14 37.11
CA VAL A 76 16.38 18.02 38.04
C VAL A 76 16.53 16.67 37.33
N ASP A 77 16.70 15.59 38.09
CA ASP A 77 16.73 14.23 37.55
C ASP A 77 15.33 13.73 37.19
N ILE A 78 15.16 13.28 35.95
CA ILE A 78 13.86 12.98 35.33
C ILE A 78 13.86 11.57 34.75
N ASP A 79 12.75 10.83 34.81
CA ASP A 79 12.62 9.54 34.11
C ASP A 79 12.11 9.75 32.67
N GLU A 80 11.14 10.66 32.48
CA GLU A 80 10.51 10.98 31.20
C GLU A 80 10.35 12.49 31.01
N ARG A 81 10.71 13.02 29.84
CA ARG A 81 10.30 14.35 29.37
C ARG A 81 9.07 14.21 28.49
N VAL A 82 8.03 15.01 28.75
CA VAL A 82 6.74 14.93 28.05
C VAL A 82 6.46 16.20 27.26
N ILE A 83 6.11 16.02 25.99
CA ILE A 83 5.70 17.08 25.07
C ILE A 83 4.28 16.76 24.61
N GLU A 84 3.31 17.62 24.97
CA GLU A 84 1.92 17.49 24.55
C GLU A 84 1.50 18.64 23.64
N MET A 85 0.94 18.30 22.49
CA MET A 85 0.57 19.22 21.42
C MET A 85 -0.95 19.13 21.29
N ASN A 86 -1.68 20.14 21.76
CA ASN A 86 -3.15 20.15 21.69
C ASN A 86 -3.57 21.01 20.49
N LEU A 87 -4.16 20.35 19.51
CA LEU A 87 -4.47 20.86 18.17
C LEU A 87 -5.97 21.20 18.11
N LEU A 88 -6.34 22.36 18.66
CA LEU A 88 -7.66 22.64 19.22
C LEU A 88 -8.67 23.28 18.25
N GLY A 89 -8.55 23.04 16.96
CA GLY A 89 -9.61 23.36 16.00
C GLY A 89 -9.15 23.90 14.64
N CYS A 90 -7.90 24.34 14.52
CA CYS A 90 -7.26 24.41 13.21
C CYS A 90 -6.93 22.97 12.79
N GLY A 91 -7.89 22.33 12.12
CA GLY A 91 -7.62 21.07 11.45
C GLY A 91 -6.48 21.31 10.47
N PHE A 92 -5.31 20.74 10.73
CA PHE A 92 -4.28 20.62 9.72
C PHE A 92 -4.91 19.85 8.56
N GLU A 93 -5.29 20.54 7.49
CA GLU A 93 -5.56 19.91 6.22
C GLU A 93 -4.25 19.30 5.74
N MET A 94 -3.95 18.09 6.20
CA MET A 94 -2.80 17.32 5.76
C MET A 94 -3.07 16.84 4.34
N SER A 95 -2.92 17.79 3.42
CA SER A 95 -2.83 17.55 2.00
C SER A 95 -1.62 16.69 1.66
N ASN A 96 -0.53 16.79 2.43
CA ASN A 96 0.75 16.17 2.10
C ASN A 96 1.51 15.52 3.29
N SER A 97 1.84 16.23 4.38
CA SER A 97 2.49 15.64 5.57
C SER A 97 2.50 16.62 6.78
N LEU A 98 2.62 16.07 7.99
CA LEU A 98 3.09 16.77 9.20
C LEU A 98 4.44 16.17 9.62
N PHE A 99 5.45 17.01 9.85
CA PHE A 99 6.75 16.61 10.36
C PHE A 99 6.98 17.18 11.75
N ILE A 100 7.45 16.33 12.66
CA ILE A 100 7.76 16.64 14.05
C ILE A 100 9.17 16.13 14.34
N SER A 101 10.11 17.00 14.70
CA SER A 101 11.46 16.61 15.14
C SER A 101 11.64 16.86 16.64
N TYR A 102 12.35 15.98 17.36
CA TYR A 102 12.67 16.17 18.78
C TYR A 102 13.97 15.46 19.23
N ALA A 103 14.47 15.84 20.41
CA ALA A 103 15.74 15.41 21.01
C ALA A 103 16.94 15.47 20.04
N LEU A 104 17.06 16.62 19.37
CA LEU A 104 18.18 16.94 18.49
C LEU A 104 19.47 17.18 19.30
N ALA A 105 20.62 16.79 18.76
CA ALA A 105 21.92 17.05 19.37
C ALA A 105 22.38 18.53 19.22
N ASP A 106 23.38 18.95 19.99
CA ASP A 106 23.98 20.29 19.91
C ASP A 106 24.55 20.57 18.51
N GLY A 107 23.77 21.30 17.70
CA GLY A 107 24.09 21.61 16.31
C GLY A 107 22.83 22.09 15.59
N GLY A 108 22.75 23.39 15.29
CA GLY A 108 21.47 24.04 15.06
C GLY A 108 20.64 23.56 13.85
N GLY A 109 19.36 23.31 14.08
CA GLY A 109 18.28 23.60 13.13
C GLY A 109 18.07 22.57 12.01
N LEU A 110 17.10 21.68 12.20
CA LEU A 110 16.72 20.70 11.18
C LEU A 110 15.88 21.34 10.05
N ALA A 111 16.58 21.93 9.08
CA ALA A 111 16.00 22.31 7.80
C ALA A 111 15.77 21.07 6.92
N PHE A 112 14.58 20.49 6.99
CA PHE A 112 14.10 19.50 6.01
C PHE A 112 14.19 20.10 4.59
N PRO A 113 14.84 19.43 3.62
CA PRO A 113 14.69 19.79 2.21
C PRO A 113 13.30 19.33 1.72
N PRO A 114 12.40 20.24 1.28
CA PRO A 114 11.19 19.84 0.57
C PRO A 114 11.56 19.41 -0.85
N LEU A 115 11.86 18.13 -1.02
CA LEU A 115 12.00 17.53 -2.35
C LEU A 115 10.61 17.46 -3.03
N PRO A 116 10.37 18.14 -4.18
CA PRO A 116 11.18 19.17 -4.82
C PRO A 116 10.35 20.40 -5.24
N TYR A 117 10.29 21.46 -4.43
CA TYR A 117 9.72 22.75 -4.86
C TYR A 117 10.51 23.97 -4.36
N GLY A 118 11.34 24.54 -5.26
CA GLY A 118 11.93 25.88 -5.12
C GLY A 118 13.43 25.92 -4.76
N ALA A 119 14.19 26.75 -5.47
CA ALA A 119 15.66 26.84 -5.36
C ALA A 119 16.20 27.52 -4.08
N LYS A 120 15.35 27.87 -3.10
CA LYS A 120 15.74 28.69 -1.93
C LYS A 120 15.69 27.96 -0.57
N SER A 121 15.28 26.70 -0.50
CA SER A 121 15.11 25.96 0.77
C SER A 121 16.36 25.28 1.34
N ASN A 122 17.49 25.28 0.63
CA ASN A 122 18.62 24.36 0.88
C ASN A 122 19.86 25.00 1.55
N SER A 123 19.72 26.10 2.30
CA SER A 123 20.87 26.89 2.78
C SER A 123 21.40 26.57 4.18
N TYR A 124 20.78 25.68 4.97
CA TYR A 124 21.25 25.36 6.33
C TYR A 124 22.25 24.19 6.36
N ARG A 125 23.36 24.37 7.10
CA ARG A 125 24.42 23.38 7.34
C ARG A 125 24.56 23.15 8.85
N GLY A 126 24.34 21.92 9.31
CA GLY A 126 24.44 21.49 10.71
C GLY A 126 24.37 19.96 10.82
N ALA A 127 24.74 19.41 11.98
CA ALA A 127 24.58 17.98 12.26
C ALA A 127 23.09 17.62 12.32
N ARG A 128 22.70 16.45 11.79
CA ARG A 128 21.27 16.08 11.58
C ARG A 128 20.89 14.89 12.45
N ASN A 129 21.13 15.03 13.75
CA ASN A 129 21.07 13.94 14.70
C ASN A 129 19.85 14.09 15.62
N GLY A 130 19.01 13.06 15.70
CA GLY A 130 17.82 12.99 16.56
C GLY A 130 16.63 12.28 15.90
N TYR A 131 15.42 12.57 16.38
CA TYR A 131 14.23 11.81 16.04
C TYR A 131 13.22 12.60 15.21
N VAL A 132 12.53 11.91 14.28
CA VAL A 132 11.48 12.50 13.44
C VAL A 132 10.24 11.62 13.40
N LEU A 133 9.13 12.16 13.89
CA LEU A 133 7.78 11.67 13.66
C LEU A 133 7.23 12.32 12.37
N ARG A 134 6.79 11.49 11.43
CA ARG A 134 6.10 11.92 10.21
C ARG A 134 4.71 11.35 10.19
N LEU A 135 3.69 12.20 10.06
CA LEU A 135 2.38 11.77 9.65
C LEU A 135 2.29 11.97 8.13
N LEU A 136 2.17 10.88 7.39
CA LEU A 136 2.16 10.82 5.93
C LEU A 136 0.75 10.46 5.45
N ARG A 137 0.24 11.22 4.49
CA ARG A 137 -0.87 10.81 3.63
C ARG A 137 -0.30 10.30 2.32
N HIS A 138 -0.57 9.05 1.98
CA HIS A 138 -0.16 8.45 0.71
C HIS A 138 -1.10 8.90 -0.41
N GLY A 139 -0.61 8.83 -1.66
CA GLY A 139 -1.38 9.24 -2.85
C GLY A 139 -2.62 8.38 -3.13
N ASP A 140 -2.72 7.21 -2.50
CA ASP A 140 -3.87 6.29 -2.55
C ASP A 140 -4.94 6.59 -1.48
N GLY A 141 -4.73 7.61 -0.64
CA GLY A 141 -5.64 8.01 0.44
C GLY A 141 -5.42 7.28 1.77
N THR A 142 -4.50 6.31 1.84
CA THR A 142 -4.07 5.71 3.11
C THR A 142 -3.22 6.69 3.91
N ASN A 143 -3.17 6.50 5.23
CA ASN A 143 -2.47 7.39 6.15
C ASN A 143 -1.54 6.58 7.05
N GLU A 144 -0.37 7.12 7.38
CA GLU A 144 0.67 6.39 8.09
C GLU A 144 1.41 7.32 9.06
N MET A 145 1.54 6.88 10.31
CA MET A 145 2.43 7.48 11.29
C MET A 145 3.77 6.75 11.23
N ILE A 146 4.81 7.38 10.69
CA ILE A 146 6.14 6.81 10.54
C ILE A 146 7.10 7.49 11.52
N PHE A 147 7.97 6.70 12.13
CA PHE A 147 8.99 7.20 13.03
C PHE A 147 10.39 6.87 12.54
N TYR A 148 11.25 7.89 12.53
CA TYR A 148 12.62 7.81 12.04
C TYR A 148 13.63 8.24 13.12
N ARG A 149 14.77 7.55 13.17
CA ARG A 149 16.03 8.11 13.63
C ARG A 149 16.74 8.78 12.46
N MET A 150 17.39 9.91 12.72
CA MET A 150 18.42 10.48 11.87
C MET A 150 19.75 10.49 12.63
N ASP A 151 20.79 9.96 12.00
CA ASP A 151 22.15 10.01 12.51
C ASP A 151 23.12 10.19 11.35
N THR A 152 24.01 11.19 11.44
CA THR A 152 25.17 11.39 10.56
C THR A 152 24.89 11.33 9.05
N GLY A 153 23.67 11.73 8.65
CA GLY A 153 23.23 11.78 7.25
C GLY A 153 22.40 10.58 6.78
N TRP A 154 22.22 9.56 7.62
CA TRP A 154 21.34 8.42 7.37
C TRP A 154 19.99 8.60 8.05
N ILE A 155 18.94 8.05 7.42
CA ILE A 155 17.57 8.02 7.95
C ILE A 155 17.19 6.56 8.11
N GLU A 156 16.82 6.16 9.32
CA GLU A 156 16.40 4.80 9.66
C GLU A 156 14.98 4.83 10.22
N MET A 157 14.09 4.02 9.66
CA MET A 157 12.72 3.88 10.17
C MET A 157 12.72 2.91 11.36
N LEU A 158 12.51 3.42 12.57
CA LEU A 158 12.44 2.59 13.78
C LEU A 158 11.05 1.98 14.00
N GLY A 159 10.03 2.50 13.33
CA GLY A 159 8.69 1.92 13.34
C GLY A 159 7.67 2.73 12.56
N ASN A 160 6.50 2.13 12.33
CA ASN A 160 5.34 2.76 11.71
C ASN A 160 4.03 2.24 12.32
N ALA A 161 2.96 3.01 12.15
CA ALA A 161 1.60 2.64 12.50
C ALA A 161 0.64 3.18 11.44
N TRP A 162 -0.09 2.28 10.79
CA TRP A 162 -1.13 2.66 9.83
C TRP A 162 -2.29 3.34 10.54
N LEU A 163 -2.73 4.45 9.96
CA LEU A 163 -3.89 5.20 10.38
C LEU A 163 -5.06 4.87 9.45
N PRO A 164 -6.32 4.89 9.94
CA PRO A 164 -7.50 4.66 9.09
C PRO A 164 -7.50 5.50 7.81
N ALA A 165 -8.31 5.10 6.83
CA ALA A 165 -8.67 6.01 5.76
C ALA A 165 -9.57 7.13 6.35
N ASN A 166 -9.18 8.39 6.14
CA ASN A 166 -9.93 9.62 6.51
C ASN A 166 -9.94 10.13 7.98
N PRO A 167 -8.79 10.30 8.68
CA PRO A 167 -8.70 10.97 9.99
C PRO A 167 -7.98 12.34 9.93
N VAL A 168 -7.76 12.90 8.74
CA VAL A 168 -6.88 14.07 8.56
C VAL A 168 -7.43 15.35 9.20
N HIS A 169 -8.75 15.55 9.19
CA HIS A 169 -9.39 16.71 9.83
C HIS A 169 -9.53 16.59 11.36
N ALA A 170 -9.00 15.52 11.96
CA ALA A 170 -9.42 15.04 13.27
C ALA A 170 -8.33 15.01 14.35
N ILE A 171 -7.04 15.25 14.05
CA ILE A 171 -5.99 15.16 15.08
C ILE A 171 -6.23 16.23 16.15
N ARG A 172 -6.43 15.80 17.41
CA ARG A 172 -6.66 16.68 18.57
C ARG A 172 -5.45 16.78 19.48
N LYS A 173 -4.67 15.72 19.59
CA LYS A 173 -3.51 15.68 20.48
C LYS A 173 -2.39 14.83 19.91
N ILE A 174 -1.16 15.27 20.11
CA ILE A 174 0.04 14.41 20.01
C ILE A 174 0.76 14.50 21.35
N SER A 175 1.02 13.35 21.98
CA SER A 175 1.78 13.24 23.23
C SER A 175 3.04 12.42 22.96
N ILE A 176 4.21 13.03 23.16
CA ILE A 176 5.52 12.39 23.03
C ILE A 176 6.11 12.29 24.43
N ARG A 177 6.34 11.06 24.88
CA ARG A 177 7.11 10.75 26.10
C ARG A 177 8.47 10.22 25.69
N HIS A 178 9.50 10.95 26.06
CA HIS A 178 10.90 10.58 25.84
C HIS A 178 11.54 10.22 27.17
N GLY A 179 11.76 8.93 27.40
CA GLY A 179 12.42 8.41 28.60
C GLY A 179 13.94 8.43 28.47
N ILE A 180 14.65 8.70 29.57
CA ILE A 180 16.13 8.77 29.59
C ILE A 180 16.76 7.53 28.96
N GLY A 181 16.28 6.33 29.28
CA GLY A 181 16.82 5.06 28.77
C GLY A 181 16.59 4.77 27.26
N GLY A 182 16.34 5.78 26.42
CA GLY A 182 16.09 5.60 24.98
C GLY A 182 14.71 5.01 24.66
N ARG A 183 13.81 4.96 25.65
CA ARG A 183 12.44 4.48 25.49
C ARG A 183 11.52 5.62 25.07
N HIS A 184 10.70 5.39 24.06
CA HIS A 184 9.77 6.39 23.56
C HIS A 184 8.34 5.84 23.53
N ARG A 185 7.38 6.68 23.89
CA ARG A 185 5.95 6.45 23.65
C ARG A 185 5.36 7.67 22.99
N ILE A 186 4.86 7.49 21.77
CA ILE A 186 4.20 8.53 20.97
C ILE A 186 2.74 8.14 20.82
N THR A 187 1.83 9.00 21.26
CA THR A 187 0.38 8.79 21.11
C THR A 187 -0.22 9.94 20.31
N ALA A 188 -0.87 9.62 19.19
CA ALA A 188 -1.70 10.55 18.44
C ALA A 188 -3.18 10.26 18.72
N THR A 189 -3.90 11.28 19.13
CA THR A 189 -5.34 11.25 19.45
C THR A 189 -6.12 11.95 18.36
N PHE A 190 -7.15 11.29 17.86
CA PHE A 190 -8.00 11.72 16.75
C PHE A 190 -9.46 11.79 17.19
N ASP A 191 -10.20 12.76 16.65
CA ASP A 191 -11.64 12.99 16.85
C ASP A 191 -12.35 13.03 15.49
N THR A 192 -12.71 11.84 14.99
CA THR A 192 -13.50 11.69 13.76
C THR A 192 -15.02 11.68 14.06
N GLY A 193 -15.42 12.36 15.14
CA GLY A 193 -16.75 12.22 15.78
C GLY A 193 -16.77 11.19 16.92
N VAL A 194 -15.69 10.43 17.10
CA VAL A 194 -15.39 9.62 18.29
C VAL A 194 -13.88 9.71 18.53
N TRP A 195 -13.48 9.85 19.80
CA TRP A 195 -12.07 9.88 20.22
C TRP A 195 -11.42 8.50 20.03
N PHE A 196 -10.30 8.44 19.31
CA PHE A 196 -9.45 7.25 19.24
C PHE A 196 -7.96 7.60 19.29
N ASP A 197 -7.18 6.73 19.93
CA ASP A 197 -5.74 6.86 20.04
C ASP A 197 -5.00 5.88 19.11
N ARG A 198 -3.83 6.29 18.64
CA ARG A 198 -2.82 5.43 18.04
C ARG A 198 -1.49 5.67 18.74
N THR A 199 -0.96 4.61 19.35
CA THR A 199 0.29 4.68 20.12
C THR A 199 1.38 3.86 19.45
N ALA A 200 2.53 4.47 19.20
CA ALA A 200 3.78 3.77 18.90
C ALA A 200 4.66 3.73 20.15
N VAL A 201 5.27 2.57 20.41
CA VAL A 201 6.27 2.37 21.47
C VAL A 201 7.47 1.67 20.87
N PHE A 202 8.66 2.20 21.10
CA PHE A 202 9.91 1.59 20.69
C PHE A 202 11.02 2.00 21.67
N GLU A 203 12.11 1.25 21.64
CA GLU A 203 13.31 1.47 22.46
C GLU A 203 14.51 1.54 21.51
N ASP A 204 15.33 2.58 21.66
CA ASP A 204 16.54 2.79 20.87
C ASP A 204 17.73 3.03 21.81
N SER A 205 18.64 2.05 21.87
CA SER A 205 19.88 2.10 22.64
C SER A 205 21.06 2.71 21.88
N THR A 206 20.88 3.07 20.62
CA THR A 206 21.94 3.53 19.69
C THR A 206 22.19 5.03 19.82
N TYR A 207 21.13 5.81 20.01
CA TYR A 207 21.18 7.25 20.20
C TYR A 207 21.16 7.57 21.71
N PRO A 208 22.04 8.44 22.23
CA PRO A 208 22.51 8.32 23.60
C PRO A 208 21.41 8.54 24.66
N PRO A 209 21.30 7.66 25.67
CA PRO A 209 20.33 7.75 26.76
C PRO A 209 20.67 8.83 27.81
N GLY A 210 21.18 9.98 27.38
CA GLY A 210 21.45 11.17 28.20
C GLY A 210 20.74 12.44 27.71
N ASN A 211 20.17 12.42 26.50
CA ASN A 211 19.67 13.63 25.83
C ASN A 211 18.28 14.11 26.28
N ALA A 212 17.61 13.47 27.24
CA ALA A 212 16.44 14.10 27.88
C ALA A 212 16.85 15.30 28.75
N HIS A 213 18.07 15.26 29.32
CA HIS A 213 18.66 16.38 30.04
C HIS A 213 19.21 17.46 29.13
N SER A 214 19.58 17.18 27.88
CA SER A 214 20.00 18.23 26.94
C SER A 214 18.78 18.97 26.37
N GLY A 215 19.02 20.12 25.75
CA GLY A 215 17.92 20.94 25.25
C GLY A 215 17.16 20.25 24.12
N ILE A 216 15.85 20.08 24.26
CA ILE A 216 15.04 19.58 23.14
C ILE A 216 14.77 20.74 22.18
N GLN A 217 15.49 20.76 21.07
CA GLN A 217 15.03 21.49 19.90
C GLN A 217 13.85 20.72 19.28
N PHE A 218 12.71 21.39 19.18
CA PHE A 218 11.49 20.88 18.57
C PHE A 218 11.16 21.66 17.30
N ILE A 219 10.77 20.96 16.22
CA ILE A 219 10.29 21.56 14.97
C ILE A 219 9.02 20.84 14.50
N ALA A 220 7.89 21.57 14.39
CA ALA A 220 6.69 21.13 13.69
C ALA A 220 6.55 21.85 12.34
N LYS A 221 6.23 21.15 11.24
CA LYS A 221 5.91 21.77 9.93
C LYS A 221 4.78 21.03 9.22
N ALA A 222 3.81 21.78 8.69
CA ALA A 222 2.68 21.26 7.90
C ALA A 222 2.48 22.04 6.59
N HIS A 223 1.79 21.40 5.64
CA HIS A 223 1.43 21.98 4.34
C HIS A 223 -0.10 22.15 4.23
N ALA A 224 -0.58 23.40 4.17
CA ALA A 224 -2.00 23.73 4.04
C ALA A 224 -2.40 24.08 2.59
N PRO A 225 -3.54 23.58 2.07
CA PRO A 225 -4.19 24.07 0.84
C PRO A 225 -4.97 25.38 1.03
N MET A 226 -5.50 25.88 -0.09
CA MET A 226 -6.46 26.98 -0.12
C MET A 226 -7.88 26.48 0.21
N ALA A 227 -8.46 26.94 1.31
CA ALA A 227 -9.91 27.01 1.52
C ALA A 227 -10.28 28.18 2.46
N ALA A 228 -11.54 28.62 2.34
CA ALA A 228 -12.18 29.84 2.87
C ALA A 228 -11.73 30.40 4.25
N ALA A 229 -11.89 31.73 4.40
CA ALA A 229 -11.56 32.48 5.61
C ALA A 229 -12.29 31.98 6.86
N LEU A 230 -11.52 31.60 7.88
CA LEU A 230 -11.98 31.23 9.22
C LEU A 230 -10.94 31.74 10.23
N GLU A 231 -11.31 32.73 11.05
CA GLU A 231 -10.54 33.13 12.22
C GLU A 231 -10.92 32.23 13.40
N ALA A 232 -10.16 31.16 13.65
CA ALA A 232 -10.31 30.26 14.80
C ALA A 232 -9.07 29.37 15.00
N PRO A 233 -8.96 28.67 16.14
CA PRO A 233 -8.51 29.15 17.44
C PRO A 233 -6.99 28.93 17.64
N THR A 234 -6.46 29.23 18.83
CA THR A 234 -5.04 28.99 19.15
C THR A 234 -4.75 27.58 19.65
N ASP A 235 -3.76 26.91 19.05
CA ASP A 235 -3.20 25.66 19.57
C ASP A 235 -2.40 25.87 20.85
N THR A 236 -2.33 24.83 21.68
CA THR A 236 -1.69 24.88 23.00
C THR A 236 -0.70 23.72 23.18
N TRP A 237 0.56 24.06 23.38
CA TRP A 237 1.67 23.13 23.51
C TRP A 237 2.17 23.15 24.94
N LEU A 238 2.19 22.00 25.61
CA LEU A 238 2.64 21.82 26.98
C LEU A 238 3.93 21.01 26.99
N VAL A 239 4.92 21.49 27.74
CA VAL A 239 6.15 20.73 28.01
C VAL A 239 6.36 20.65 29.51
N PHE A 240 6.55 19.43 30.02
CA PHE A 240 6.81 19.17 31.43
C PHE A 240 7.69 17.92 31.62
N ASP A 241 8.39 17.89 32.75
CA ASP A 241 9.32 16.84 33.12
C ASP A 241 8.72 15.96 34.23
N ILE A 242 8.88 14.63 34.11
CA ILE A 242 8.47 13.64 35.11
C ILE A 242 9.70 13.24 35.93
N PRO A 243 9.77 13.52 37.24
CA PRO A 243 10.92 13.19 38.09
C PRO A 243 11.18 11.68 38.17
N ALA A 244 12.44 11.29 38.40
CA ALA A 244 12.79 9.90 38.63
C ALA A 244 12.23 9.37 39.96
N VAL A 245 11.47 8.27 39.95
CA VAL A 245 10.78 7.75 41.15
C VAL A 245 11.48 6.50 41.69
N GLY A 246 11.97 6.59 42.94
CA GLY A 246 12.58 5.48 43.68
C GLY A 246 11.64 4.28 43.92
N PRO A 247 12.19 3.10 44.29
CA PRO A 247 11.49 1.83 44.06
C PRO A 247 10.46 1.42 45.13
N ARG A 248 9.48 0.61 44.65
CA ARG A 248 8.48 -0.25 45.37
C ARG A 248 7.10 0.38 45.68
N PRO A 249 6.03 -0.44 45.90
CA PRO A 249 5.77 -1.82 45.46
C PRO A 249 4.40 -2.00 44.75
N ARG A 250 4.15 -3.17 44.15
CA ARG A 250 2.80 -3.58 43.70
C ARG A 250 1.82 -3.66 44.89
N LYS A 251 0.68 -2.97 44.78
CA LYS A 251 -0.61 -3.41 45.35
C LYS A 251 -1.71 -3.25 44.29
N ILE A 252 -2.53 -4.29 44.15
CA ILE A 252 -3.79 -4.25 43.40
C ILE A 252 -4.90 -4.07 44.45
N THR A 253 -5.81 -3.11 44.23
CA THR A 253 -7.24 -3.27 44.55
C THR A 253 -8.09 -2.27 43.74
N PRO A 254 -9.36 -2.58 43.41
CA PRO A 254 -10.11 -1.87 42.38
C PRO A 254 -11.21 -0.93 42.91
N ALA A 255 -11.36 0.23 42.26
CA ALA A 255 -12.53 1.12 42.20
C ALA A 255 -12.09 2.40 41.44
N ALA A 256 -12.90 3.10 40.64
CA ALA A 256 -14.22 2.80 40.09
C ALA A 256 -14.36 3.55 38.75
N ALA A 257 -15.18 3.03 37.84
CA ALA A 257 -15.64 3.76 36.67
C ALA A 257 -17.15 3.48 36.48
N ALA A 258 -17.98 4.24 37.18
CA ALA A 258 -19.41 4.28 36.89
C ALA A 258 -19.60 5.02 35.56
N ALA A 259 -19.93 4.30 34.50
CA ALA A 259 -20.44 4.91 33.28
C ALA A 259 -21.92 5.30 33.49
N PRO A 260 -22.38 6.46 33.00
CA PRO A 260 -23.76 6.90 33.20
C PRO A 260 -24.73 6.02 32.42
N ALA A 261 -25.89 5.73 33.04
CA ALA A 261 -26.95 4.99 32.39
C ALA A 261 -27.67 5.85 31.34
N LEU A 262 -27.70 5.40 30.10
CA LEU A 262 -28.54 5.93 29.02
C LEU A 262 -29.08 4.78 28.18
N THR A 263 -30.39 4.55 28.27
CA THR A 263 -31.17 3.85 27.22
C THR A 263 -31.40 4.83 26.06
N PRO A 264 -31.44 4.37 24.80
CA PRO A 264 -32.73 3.93 24.26
C PRO A 264 -32.66 2.77 23.24
N ALA A 265 -33.85 2.28 22.88
CA ALA A 265 -34.18 1.32 21.82
C ALA A 265 -33.70 -0.14 22.02
N ALA A 266 -34.64 -1.07 21.79
CA ALA A 266 -34.41 -2.49 21.95
C ALA A 266 -33.71 -3.11 20.72
N GLU A 267 -32.44 -3.48 20.86
CA GLU A 267 -31.77 -4.45 19.99
C GLU A 267 -31.60 -5.79 20.74
N PRO A 268 -31.69 -6.95 20.06
CA PRO A 268 -31.81 -8.26 20.72
C PRO A 268 -30.45 -8.81 21.21
N GLN A 269 -30.17 -8.68 22.51
CA GLN A 269 -28.83 -8.97 23.06
C GLN A 269 -28.66 -10.43 23.54
N SER A 270 -28.67 -11.36 22.59
CA SER A 270 -27.87 -12.59 22.74
C SER A 270 -26.38 -12.23 22.68
N ALA A 271 -25.55 -12.88 23.50
CA ALA A 271 -24.10 -12.72 23.42
C ALA A 271 -23.53 -13.10 22.04
N ASP A 272 -24.14 -14.05 21.33
CA ASP A 272 -23.74 -14.42 19.97
C ASP A 272 -24.06 -13.29 18.95
N ALA A 273 -25.16 -12.56 19.15
CA ALA A 273 -25.50 -11.40 18.30
C ALA A 273 -24.55 -10.23 18.53
N LEU A 274 -24.12 -10.02 19.79
CA LEU A 274 -23.11 -9.02 20.15
C LEU A 274 -21.73 -9.36 19.57
N ASP A 275 -21.32 -10.63 19.54
CA ASP A 275 -20.08 -11.08 18.88
C ASP A 275 -20.11 -10.84 17.35
N LEU A 276 -21.24 -11.14 16.70
CA LEU A 276 -21.43 -10.89 15.26
C LEU A 276 -21.40 -9.39 14.93
N LEU A 277 -22.13 -8.57 15.69
CA LEU A 277 -22.13 -7.11 15.51
C LEU A 277 -20.76 -6.50 15.83
N GLY A 278 -20.06 -6.99 16.85
CA GLY A 278 -18.71 -6.56 17.19
C GLY A 278 -17.69 -6.91 16.11
N SER A 279 -17.77 -8.12 15.55
CA SER A 279 -16.94 -8.54 14.41
C SER A 279 -17.21 -7.68 13.17
N ALA A 280 -18.50 -7.38 12.90
CA ALA A 280 -18.90 -6.52 11.79
C ALA A 280 -18.59 -5.02 12.01
N ASP A 281 -18.34 -4.59 13.24
CA ASP A 281 -17.76 -3.29 13.57
C ASP A 281 -16.25 -3.28 13.32
N ILE A 282 -15.50 -4.35 13.64
CA ILE A 282 -14.06 -4.47 13.30
C ILE A 282 -13.87 -4.33 11.79
N SER A 283 -14.66 -5.05 10.98
CA SER A 283 -14.61 -4.95 9.51
C SER A 283 -15.02 -3.59 8.94
N ARG A 284 -15.59 -2.70 9.76
CA ARG A 284 -15.94 -1.31 9.41
C ARG A 284 -15.08 -0.29 10.17
N GLU A 285 -14.00 -0.73 10.79
CA GLU A 285 -13.06 0.08 11.59
C GLU A 285 -13.70 0.82 12.78
N ARG A 286 -14.87 0.37 13.24
CA ARG A 286 -15.63 0.96 14.37
C ARG A 286 -15.17 0.41 15.72
N TYR A 287 -13.86 0.49 15.97
CA TYR A 287 -13.19 -0.21 17.09
C TYR A 287 -13.80 0.05 18.48
N ALA A 288 -14.29 1.27 18.76
CA ALA A 288 -14.93 1.58 20.05
C ALA A 288 -16.32 0.92 20.23
N SER A 289 -17.07 0.71 19.14
CA SER A 289 -18.34 -0.01 19.19
C SER A 289 -18.11 -1.53 19.22
N ALA A 290 -17.11 -2.01 18.48
CA ALA A 290 -16.64 -3.39 18.60
C ALA A 290 -16.24 -3.72 20.04
N TYR A 291 -15.40 -2.88 20.68
CA TYR A 291 -14.98 -3.08 22.08
C TYR A 291 -16.18 -3.19 23.02
N ARG A 292 -17.12 -2.24 22.98
CA ARG A 292 -18.32 -2.27 23.83
C ARG A 292 -19.13 -3.56 23.64
N ARG A 293 -19.41 -3.94 22.39
CA ARG A 293 -20.23 -5.13 22.07
C ARG A 293 -19.53 -6.43 22.48
N LEU A 294 -18.24 -6.59 22.17
CA LEU A 294 -17.47 -7.79 22.50
C LEU A 294 -17.19 -7.92 24.01
N SER A 295 -16.93 -6.82 24.71
CA SER A 295 -16.82 -6.81 26.18
C SER A 295 -18.16 -7.16 26.85
N GLN A 296 -19.28 -6.69 26.30
CA GLN A 296 -20.61 -7.03 26.80
C GLN A 296 -20.95 -8.52 26.55
N ALA A 297 -20.62 -9.05 25.37
CA ALA A 297 -20.77 -10.49 25.06
C ALA A 297 -19.96 -11.36 26.04
N LEU A 298 -18.71 -10.97 26.32
CA LEU A 298 -17.86 -11.63 27.32
C LEU A 298 -18.48 -11.59 28.73
N ALA A 299 -19.03 -10.45 29.14
CA ALA A 299 -19.65 -10.29 30.45
C ALA A 299 -20.88 -11.22 30.59
N ILE A 300 -21.81 -11.16 29.63
CA ILE A 300 -23.01 -12.02 29.61
C ILE A 300 -22.63 -13.51 29.66
N ARG A 301 -21.62 -13.94 28.87
CA ARG A 301 -21.19 -15.35 28.87
C ARG A 301 -20.50 -15.77 30.16
N ARG A 302 -19.74 -14.89 30.82
CA ARG A 302 -19.15 -15.16 32.15
C ARG A 302 -20.20 -15.28 33.25
N GLU A 303 -21.24 -14.47 33.19
CA GLU A 303 -22.38 -14.53 34.11
C GLU A 303 -23.22 -15.80 33.87
N THR A 304 -23.54 -16.10 32.60
CA THR A 304 -24.41 -17.22 32.21
C THR A 304 -23.75 -18.60 32.42
N TYR A 305 -22.46 -18.73 32.10
CA TYR A 305 -21.76 -20.03 32.05
C TYR A 305 -20.61 -20.16 33.05
N GLY A 306 -20.34 -19.13 33.86
CA GLY A 306 -19.15 -19.05 34.70
C GLY A 306 -17.88 -18.68 33.90
N PRO A 307 -16.74 -18.48 34.60
CA PRO A 307 -15.50 -18.00 33.98
C PRO A 307 -14.79 -19.04 33.10
N ASP A 308 -14.98 -20.35 33.36
CA ASP A 308 -14.33 -21.46 32.67
C ASP A 308 -15.31 -22.15 31.70
N HIS A 309 -15.61 -21.53 30.57
CA HIS A 309 -16.52 -22.11 29.57
C HIS A 309 -16.09 -21.84 28.12
N LEU A 310 -16.45 -22.74 27.19
CA LEU A 310 -16.05 -22.62 25.78
C LEU A 310 -16.57 -21.34 25.10
N LYS A 311 -17.76 -20.87 25.48
CA LYS A 311 -18.29 -19.57 25.04
C LYS A 311 -17.50 -18.38 25.59
N VAL A 312 -16.93 -18.48 26.80
CA VAL A 312 -16.03 -17.44 27.32
C VAL A 312 -14.72 -17.42 26.54
N ALA A 313 -14.15 -18.60 26.20
CA ALA A 313 -12.99 -18.69 25.32
C ALA A 313 -13.26 -18.13 23.90
N GLU A 314 -14.47 -18.30 23.37
CA GLU A 314 -14.90 -17.69 22.09
C GLU A 314 -14.90 -16.15 22.17
N SER A 315 -15.51 -15.54 23.20
CA SER A 315 -15.44 -14.08 23.38
C SER A 315 -14.02 -13.56 23.60
N LEU A 316 -13.13 -14.33 24.25
CA LEU A 316 -11.72 -13.97 24.39
C LEU A 316 -11.01 -13.94 23.03
N MET A 317 -11.35 -14.83 22.09
CA MET A 317 -10.81 -14.80 20.71
C MET A 317 -11.33 -13.59 19.93
N HIS A 318 -12.63 -13.26 20.00
CA HIS A 318 -13.16 -12.08 19.33
C HIS A 318 -12.53 -10.78 19.85
N LEU A 319 -12.29 -10.67 21.17
CA LEU A 319 -11.52 -9.56 21.74
C LEU A 319 -10.06 -9.59 21.27
N ALA A 320 -9.42 -10.76 21.15
CA ALA A 320 -8.07 -10.86 20.61
C ALA A 320 -7.99 -10.34 19.16
N ASP A 321 -8.99 -10.64 18.32
CA ASP A 321 -9.09 -10.14 16.94
C ASP A 321 -9.29 -8.61 16.89
N LEU A 322 -10.05 -8.04 17.82
CA LEU A 322 -10.15 -6.59 17.99
C LEU A 322 -8.78 -5.98 18.35
N TYR A 323 -8.09 -6.56 19.34
CA TYR A 323 -6.79 -6.08 19.79
C TYR A 323 -5.68 -6.26 18.76
N ARG A 324 -5.80 -7.18 17.80
CA ARG A 324 -4.81 -7.40 16.72
C ARG A 324 -4.46 -6.11 15.95
N SER A 325 -5.37 -5.15 15.87
CA SER A 325 -5.16 -3.85 15.20
C SER A 325 -4.77 -2.69 16.13
N ASN A 326 -4.56 -2.94 17.43
CA ASN A 326 -4.36 -1.88 18.44
C ASN A 326 -3.33 -2.20 19.54
N ASP A 327 -3.31 -3.44 20.05
CA ASP A 327 -2.31 -3.96 20.98
C ASP A 327 -2.05 -5.44 20.68
N LEU A 328 -0.91 -5.69 20.02
CA LEU A 328 -0.47 -7.01 19.61
C LEU A 328 -0.14 -7.93 20.80
N SER A 329 0.35 -7.37 21.92
CA SER A 329 0.68 -8.13 23.12
C SER A 329 -0.59 -8.58 23.86
N GLU A 330 -1.59 -7.71 23.96
CA GLU A 330 -2.89 -8.05 24.55
C GLU A 330 -3.66 -9.05 23.67
N SER A 331 -3.61 -8.90 22.35
CA SER A 331 -4.12 -9.90 21.40
C SER A 331 -3.49 -11.29 21.61
N GLU A 332 -2.15 -11.36 21.70
CA GLU A 332 -1.42 -12.61 21.96
C GLU A 332 -1.78 -13.22 23.32
N ARG A 333 -1.91 -12.38 24.37
CA ARG A 333 -2.30 -12.81 25.71
C ARG A 333 -3.72 -13.38 25.74
N LEU A 334 -4.67 -12.74 25.06
CA LEU A 334 -6.06 -13.20 24.98
C LEU A 334 -6.18 -14.51 24.20
N TYR A 335 -5.47 -14.64 23.08
CA TYR A 335 -5.40 -15.90 22.33
C TYR A 335 -4.79 -17.04 23.16
N LYS A 336 -3.65 -16.82 23.84
CA LYS A 336 -3.05 -17.82 24.74
C LYS A 336 -3.97 -18.20 25.90
N SER A 337 -4.73 -17.23 26.43
CA SER A 337 -5.73 -17.48 27.48
C SER A 337 -6.89 -18.34 26.98
N ALA A 338 -7.39 -18.08 25.76
CA ALA A 338 -8.44 -18.88 25.13
C ALA A 338 -7.97 -20.31 24.80
N ILE A 339 -6.73 -20.48 24.33
CA ILE A 339 -6.10 -21.80 24.10
C ILE A 339 -6.06 -22.58 25.42
N ALA A 340 -5.46 -22.03 26.47
CA ALA A 340 -5.33 -22.72 27.76
C ALA A 340 -6.69 -23.10 28.37
N MET A 341 -7.70 -22.24 28.25
CA MET A 341 -9.07 -22.54 28.67
C MET A 341 -9.68 -23.70 27.87
N ARG A 342 -9.51 -23.73 26.54
CA ARG A 342 -10.02 -24.81 25.69
C ARG A 342 -9.27 -26.12 25.92
N GLU A 343 -7.96 -26.09 26.16
CA GLU A 343 -7.17 -27.28 26.53
C GLU A 343 -7.66 -27.89 27.86
N LYS A 344 -7.94 -27.04 28.87
CA LYS A 344 -8.49 -27.47 30.16
C LYS A 344 -9.87 -28.14 30.01
N LEU A 345 -10.74 -27.58 29.15
CA LEU A 345 -12.14 -28.02 29.01
C LEU A 345 -12.34 -29.18 28.03
N THR A 346 -11.47 -29.35 27.03
CA THR A 346 -11.67 -30.33 25.93
C THR A 346 -10.46 -31.23 25.68
N GLY A 347 -9.41 -31.11 26.50
CA GLY A 347 -8.13 -31.77 26.26
C GLY A 347 -7.28 -31.06 25.20
N LYS A 348 -5.99 -31.39 25.14
CA LYS A 348 -5.00 -30.74 24.26
C LYS A 348 -5.17 -31.01 22.76
N ARG A 349 -5.99 -32.00 22.38
CA ARG A 349 -6.29 -32.33 20.98
C ARG A 349 -7.80 -32.29 20.78
N SER A 350 -8.31 -31.13 20.39
CA SER A 350 -9.72 -30.94 20.06
C SER A 350 -9.88 -29.91 18.93
N PRO A 351 -11.00 -29.93 18.18
CA PRO A 351 -11.30 -28.90 17.18
C PRO A 351 -11.39 -27.50 17.79
N ALA A 352 -11.84 -27.40 19.05
CA ALA A 352 -11.92 -26.14 19.78
C ALA A 352 -10.52 -25.55 20.05
N VAL A 353 -9.56 -26.36 20.49
CA VAL A 353 -8.15 -25.95 20.64
C VAL A 353 -7.55 -25.58 19.29
N ALA A 354 -7.76 -26.40 18.26
CA ALA A 354 -7.27 -26.13 16.90
C ALA A 354 -7.74 -24.77 16.35
N ALA A 355 -8.99 -24.40 16.57
CA ALA A 355 -9.52 -23.09 16.16
C ALA A 355 -8.88 -21.90 16.90
N ALA A 356 -8.53 -22.06 18.19
CA ALA A 356 -7.84 -21.01 18.95
C ALA A 356 -6.35 -20.91 18.58
N VAL A 357 -5.70 -22.04 18.26
CA VAL A 357 -4.34 -22.11 17.74
C VAL A 357 -4.23 -21.46 16.35
N GLU A 358 -5.21 -21.64 15.47
CA GLU A 358 -5.26 -20.92 14.18
C GLU A 358 -5.43 -19.41 14.33
N GLY A 359 -6.22 -18.95 15.31
CA GLY A 359 -6.35 -17.52 15.58
C GLY A 359 -5.02 -16.89 16.01
N LEU A 360 -4.26 -17.59 16.87
CA LEU A 360 -2.90 -17.20 17.23
C LEU A 360 -1.94 -17.27 16.03
N ALA A 361 -2.08 -18.26 15.15
CA ALA A 361 -1.30 -18.35 13.90
C ALA A 361 -1.56 -17.14 12.98
N GLY A 362 -2.83 -16.73 12.84
CA GLY A 362 -3.22 -15.52 12.11
C GLY A 362 -2.68 -14.23 12.73
N LEU A 363 -2.59 -14.15 14.06
CA LEU A 363 -1.91 -13.04 14.74
C LEU A 363 -0.40 -13.02 14.41
N TYR A 364 0.28 -14.17 14.46
CA TYR A 364 1.70 -14.26 14.13
C TYR A 364 1.98 -13.96 12.64
N GLN A 365 1.10 -14.38 11.73
CA GLN A 365 1.11 -13.99 10.31
C GLN A 365 0.99 -12.47 10.14
N PHE A 366 0.13 -11.81 10.93
CA PHE A 366 0.00 -10.35 10.95
C PHE A 366 1.27 -9.66 11.51
N MET A 367 1.88 -10.23 12.55
CA MET A 367 3.19 -9.82 13.09
C MET A 367 4.39 -10.14 12.17
N ARG A 368 4.17 -10.74 10.99
CA ARG A 368 5.21 -11.26 10.07
C ARG A 368 6.12 -12.37 10.65
N ARG A 369 5.70 -13.01 11.75
CA ARG A 369 6.36 -14.17 12.39
C ARG A 369 5.99 -15.46 11.66
N MET A 370 6.46 -15.60 10.41
CA MET A 370 5.95 -16.60 9.47
C MET A 370 6.23 -18.05 9.88
N ASP A 371 7.43 -18.37 10.39
CA ASP A 371 7.78 -19.74 10.79
C ASP A 371 6.93 -20.24 11.97
N GLU A 372 6.66 -19.34 12.92
CA GLU A 372 5.78 -19.63 14.06
C GLU A 372 4.31 -19.76 13.61
N ALA A 373 3.86 -18.93 12.67
CA ALA A 373 2.54 -19.06 12.06
C ALA A 373 2.37 -20.40 11.31
N GLU A 374 3.33 -20.79 10.44
CA GLU A 374 3.29 -22.10 9.74
C GLU A 374 3.24 -23.25 10.74
N THR A 375 4.07 -23.20 11.79
CA THR A 375 4.11 -24.21 12.85
C THR A 375 2.74 -24.37 13.54
N LEU A 376 2.08 -23.26 13.89
CA LEU A 376 0.77 -23.28 14.53
C LEU A 376 -0.34 -23.74 13.57
N PHE A 377 -0.35 -23.29 12.31
CA PHE A 377 -1.32 -23.76 11.30
C PHE A 377 -1.19 -25.27 11.04
N LEU A 378 0.03 -25.79 10.90
CA LEU A 378 0.28 -27.24 10.74
C LEU A 378 -0.13 -28.03 11.98
N SER A 379 0.14 -27.50 13.18
CA SER A 379 -0.30 -28.11 14.45
C SER A 379 -1.82 -28.22 14.53
N ALA A 380 -2.55 -27.13 14.22
CA ALA A 380 -4.01 -27.12 14.21
C ALA A 380 -4.62 -28.02 13.12
N LEU A 381 -4.02 -28.09 11.93
CA LEU A 381 -4.40 -29.07 10.91
C LEU A 381 -4.28 -30.50 11.45
N LYS A 382 -3.13 -30.83 12.05
CA LYS A 382 -2.87 -32.17 12.60
C LYS A 382 -3.86 -32.55 13.71
N MET A 383 -4.18 -31.62 14.63
CA MET A 383 -5.20 -31.86 15.66
C MET A 383 -6.56 -32.23 15.04
N ARG A 384 -6.95 -31.58 13.94
CA ARG A 384 -8.20 -31.91 13.25
C ARG A 384 -8.14 -33.22 12.46
N GLU A 385 -7.01 -33.52 11.82
CA GLU A 385 -6.82 -34.81 11.15
C GLU A 385 -6.89 -35.97 12.13
N ASP A 386 -6.27 -35.84 13.31
CA ASP A 386 -6.25 -36.85 14.37
C ASP A 386 -7.66 -37.10 14.96
N VAL A 387 -8.48 -36.05 15.15
CA VAL A 387 -9.78 -36.15 15.84
C VAL A 387 -10.97 -36.36 14.89
N LEU A 388 -10.97 -35.71 13.73
CA LEU A 388 -12.11 -35.68 12.80
C LEU A 388 -11.90 -36.56 11.55
N GLY A 389 -10.66 -37.02 11.33
CA GLY A 389 -10.28 -37.75 10.13
C GLY A 389 -9.97 -36.85 8.93
N LYS A 390 -9.10 -37.34 8.04
CA LYS A 390 -8.48 -36.56 6.96
C LYS A 390 -9.44 -36.01 5.89
N THR A 391 -10.67 -36.51 5.84
CA THR A 391 -11.73 -36.16 4.87
C THR A 391 -12.84 -35.29 5.48
N HIS A 392 -12.69 -34.78 6.70
CA HIS A 392 -13.70 -33.94 7.34
C HIS A 392 -13.72 -32.51 6.78
N ALA A 393 -14.89 -31.86 6.84
CA ALA A 393 -15.11 -30.49 6.34
C ALA A 393 -14.14 -29.46 6.95
N GLU A 394 -13.94 -29.50 8.28
CA GLU A 394 -12.99 -28.60 8.94
C GLU A 394 -11.53 -28.84 8.54
N VAL A 395 -11.15 -30.09 8.21
CA VAL A 395 -9.80 -30.38 7.71
C VAL A 395 -9.61 -29.78 6.32
N ALA A 396 -10.63 -29.82 5.46
CA ALA A 396 -10.60 -29.12 4.18
C ALA A 396 -10.54 -27.59 4.34
N GLY A 397 -11.20 -27.02 5.36
CA GLY A 397 -11.09 -25.60 5.72
C GLY A 397 -9.71 -25.21 6.24
N ALA A 398 -9.10 -26.03 7.11
CA ALA A 398 -7.73 -25.83 7.59
C ALA A 398 -6.70 -25.91 6.45
N ARG A 399 -6.85 -26.87 5.51
CA ARG A 399 -6.02 -26.92 4.30
C ARG A 399 -6.24 -25.70 3.40
N TYR A 400 -7.47 -25.24 3.21
CA TYR A 400 -7.72 -23.99 2.46
C TYR A 400 -6.97 -22.80 3.06
N ARG A 401 -7.01 -22.63 4.39
CA ARG A 401 -6.25 -21.57 5.10
C ARG A 401 -4.74 -21.70 4.94
N LEU A 402 -4.19 -22.92 5.01
CA LEU A 402 -2.77 -23.17 4.70
C LEU A 402 -2.42 -22.83 3.25
N GLY A 403 -3.34 -23.06 2.30
CA GLY A 403 -3.19 -22.62 0.91
C GLY A 403 -3.04 -21.11 0.79
N LEU A 404 -3.95 -20.34 1.43
CA LEU A 404 -3.89 -18.87 1.48
C LEU A 404 -2.61 -18.36 2.16
N PHE A 405 -2.18 -19.02 3.25
CA PHE A 405 -0.93 -18.69 3.95
C PHE A 405 0.29 -18.85 3.04
N HIS A 406 0.39 -19.96 2.28
CA HIS A 406 1.49 -20.17 1.35
C HIS A 406 1.42 -19.30 0.09
N GLU A 407 0.22 -18.93 -0.35
CA GLU A 407 0.02 -17.94 -1.41
C GLU A 407 0.60 -16.56 -1.00
N GLN A 408 0.40 -16.12 0.26
CA GLN A 408 1.03 -14.90 0.79
C GLN A 408 2.56 -14.99 0.86
N LEU A 409 3.12 -16.19 1.06
CA LEU A 409 4.57 -16.44 1.03
C LEU A 409 5.14 -16.63 -0.38
N LEU A 410 4.29 -16.56 -1.43
CA LEU A 410 4.64 -16.89 -2.81
C LEU A 410 5.17 -18.33 -3.00
N ASP A 411 4.91 -19.24 -2.04
CA ASP A 411 5.16 -20.68 -2.20
C ASP A 411 3.98 -21.31 -2.94
N THR A 412 3.98 -21.09 -4.25
CA THR A 412 2.86 -21.45 -5.12
C THR A 412 2.68 -22.97 -5.21
N ARG A 413 3.72 -23.76 -4.94
CA ARG A 413 3.67 -25.24 -4.89
C ARG A 413 3.00 -25.77 -3.63
N LYS A 414 3.33 -25.24 -2.44
CA LYS A 414 2.59 -25.59 -1.21
C LYS A 414 1.14 -25.10 -1.31
N ALA A 415 0.90 -23.91 -1.86
CA ALA A 415 -0.44 -23.40 -2.10
C ALA A 415 -1.27 -24.32 -3.02
N GLU A 416 -0.75 -24.70 -4.19
CA GLU A 416 -1.39 -25.66 -5.12
C GLU A 416 -1.80 -26.95 -4.39
N LYS A 417 -0.85 -27.55 -3.64
CA LYS A 417 -1.06 -28.79 -2.89
C LYS A 417 -2.24 -28.66 -1.92
N TYR A 418 -2.28 -27.60 -1.11
CA TYR A 418 -3.32 -27.45 -0.09
C TYR A 418 -4.68 -27.04 -0.66
N PHE A 419 -4.72 -26.20 -1.69
CA PHE A 419 -5.96 -25.86 -2.39
C PHE A 419 -6.58 -27.09 -3.08
N LYS A 420 -5.77 -27.92 -3.76
CA LYS A 420 -6.23 -29.22 -4.31
C LYS A 420 -6.82 -30.14 -3.25
N GLN A 421 -6.08 -30.39 -2.16
CA GLN A 421 -6.55 -31.25 -1.07
C GLN A 421 -7.83 -30.72 -0.40
N SER A 422 -8.01 -29.40 -0.35
CA SER A 422 -9.25 -28.78 0.12
C SER A 422 -10.41 -29.00 -0.85
N LEU A 423 -10.17 -28.76 -2.14
CA LEU A 423 -11.14 -28.92 -3.23
C LEU A 423 -11.65 -30.37 -3.30
N ASP A 424 -10.73 -31.35 -3.38
CA ASP A 424 -11.03 -32.78 -3.48
C ASP A 424 -11.96 -33.29 -2.36
N ILE A 425 -11.86 -32.71 -1.17
CA ILE A 425 -12.67 -33.10 -0.01
C ILE A 425 -14.00 -32.35 -0.01
N ARG A 426 -13.98 -31.03 -0.22
CA ARG A 426 -15.22 -30.23 -0.28
C ARG A 426 -16.14 -30.74 -1.39
N GLU A 427 -15.60 -31.19 -2.51
CA GLU A 427 -16.37 -31.81 -3.61
C GLU A 427 -17.02 -33.13 -3.23
N LYS A 428 -16.29 -34.02 -2.56
CA LYS A 428 -16.81 -35.31 -2.10
C LYS A 428 -17.86 -35.17 -1.00
N LEU A 429 -17.76 -34.13 -0.16
CA LEU A 429 -18.69 -33.89 0.94
C LEU A 429 -19.96 -33.14 0.51
N PHE A 430 -19.83 -32.16 -0.39
CA PHE A 430 -20.89 -31.18 -0.65
C PHE A 430 -21.36 -31.14 -2.11
N GLY A 431 -20.72 -31.88 -3.01
CA GLY A 431 -20.97 -31.82 -4.45
C GLY A 431 -20.30 -30.62 -5.14
N PRO A 432 -20.23 -30.63 -6.48
CA PRO A 432 -19.36 -29.72 -7.25
C PRO A 432 -19.80 -28.25 -7.27
N GLU A 433 -21.00 -27.94 -6.77
CA GLU A 433 -21.65 -26.61 -6.78
C GLU A 433 -21.73 -25.96 -5.39
N HIS A 434 -21.19 -26.57 -4.33
CA HIS A 434 -21.28 -25.96 -3.00
C HIS A 434 -20.39 -24.69 -2.90
N PRO A 435 -20.81 -23.61 -2.22
CA PRO A 435 -20.01 -22.37 -2.13
C PRO A 435 -18.57 -22.58 -1.66
N ALA A 436 -18.32 -23.50 -0.72
CA ALA A 436 -16.97 -23.83 -0.27
C ALA A 436 -16.12 -24.55 -1.35
N VAL A 437 -16.74 -25.33 -2.24
CA VAL A 437 -16.05 -25.91 -3.40
C VAL A 437 -15.64 -24.82 -4.38
N VAL A 438 -16.55 -23.88 -4.65
CA VAL A 438 -16.32 -22.74 -5.54
C VAL A 438 -15.24 -21.80 -4.98
N GLU A 439 -15.19 -21.63 -3.65
CA GLU A 439 -14.10 -20.93 -2.95
C GLU A 439 -12.74 -21.60 -3.21
N SER A 440 -12.61 -22.92 -2.95
CA SER A 440 -11.36 -23.66 -3.21
C SER A 440 -10.99 -23.67 -4.70
N LEU A 441 -11.99 -23.78 -5.59
CA LEU A 441 -11.82 -23.75 -7.04
C LEU A 441 -11.28 -22.38 -7.49
N THR A 442 -11.81 -21.29 -6.94
CA THR A 442 -11.38 -19.92 -7.25
C THR A 442 -9.95 -19.68 -6.79
N ALA A 443 -9.59 -20.13 -5.58
CA ALA A 443 -8.22 -20.00 -5.07
C ALA A 443 -7.21 -20.85 -5.87
N LEU A 444 -7.55 -22.09 -6.22
CA LEU A 444 -6.70 -22.93 -7.08
C LEU A 444 -6.57 -22.35 -8.50
N THR A 445 -7.65 -21.78 -9.03
CA THR A 445 -7.63 -21.07 -10.32
C THR A 445 -6.64 -19.92 -10.25
N ARG A 446 -6.79 -19.01 -9.27
CA ARG A 446 -5.92 -17.84 -9.05
C ARG A 446 -4.45 -18.25 -8.94
N ASN A 447 -4.14 -19.28 -8.15
CA ASN A 447 -2.80 -19.83 -7.99
C ASN A 447 -2.16 -20.24 -9.35
N TYR A 448 -2.93 -20.86 -10.26
CA TYR A 448 -2.46 -21.15 -11.61
C TYR A 448 -2.33 -19.92 -12.51
N MET A 449 -3.20 -18.91 -12.37
CA MET A 449 -3.05 -17.65 -13.12
C MET A 449 -1.73 -16.96 -12.74
N THR A 450 -1.42 -16.87 -11.45
CA THR A 450 -0.18 -16.27 -10.93
C THR A 450 1.07 -17.01 -11.40
N ASN A 451 0.98 -18.33 -11.62
CA ASN A 451 2.08 -19.14 -12.15
C ASN A 451 2.19 -19.18 -13.69
N LEU A 452 1.26 -18.55 -14.44
CA LEU A 452 1.12 -18.70 -15.89
C LEU A 452 0.89 -20.16 -16.34
N GLU A 453 0.19 -20.94 -15.51
CA GLU A 453 -0.14 -22.35 -15.77
C GLU A 453 -1.50 -22.48 -16.49
N ASP A 454 -1.63 -21.76 -17.61
CA ASP A 454 -2.88 -21.58 -18.38
C ASP A 454 -3.62 -22.89 -18.69
N THR A 455 -2.87 -23.95 -18.99
CA THR A 455 -3.40 -25.29 -19.29
C THR A 455 -4.09 -25.95 -18.10
N LYS A 456 -3.69 -25.63 -16.87
CA LYS A 456 -4.35 -26.07 -15.64
C LYS A 456 -5.47 -25.10 -15.22
N ALA A 457 -5.36 -23.81 -15.54
CA ALA A 457 -6.37 -22.80 -15.22
C ALA A 457 -7.64 -22.94 -16.08
N GLU A 458 -7.52 -23.16 -17.40
CA GLU A 458 -8.65 -23.23 -18.35
C GLU A 458 -9.84 -24.10 -17.88
N PRO A 459 -9.66 -25.38 -17.45
CA PRO A 459 -10.78 -26.21 -17.01
C PRO A 459 -11.44 -25.71 -15.72
N LEU A 460 -10.67 -25.08 -14.81
CA LEU A 460 -11.21 -24.55 -13.56
C LEU A 460 -12.03 -23.29 -13.80
N VAL A 461 -11.54 -22.37 -14.64
CA VAL A 461 -12.28 -21.16 -15.08
C VAL A 461 -13.57 -21.56 -15.81
N THR A 462 -13.50 -22.57 -16.69
CA THR A 462 -14.68 -23.07 -17.42
C THR A 462 -15.77 -23.55 -16.46
N ARG A 463 -15.40 -24.28 -15.41
CA ARG A 463 -16.35 -24.75 -14.39
C ARG A 463 -16.85 -23.61 -13.49
N LEU A 464 -15.99 -22.65 -13.15
CA LEU A 464 -16.36 -21.46 -12.38
C LEU A 464 -17.37 -20.59 -13.16
N ALA A 465 -17.20 -20.44 -14.47
CA ALA A 465 -18.14 -19.76 -15.36
C ALA A 465 -19.52 -20.42 -15.33
N ALA A 466 -19.58 -21.75 -15.52
CA ALA A 466 -20.83 -22.51 -15.48
C ALA A 466 -21.55 -22.42 -14.12
N TYR A 467 -20.80 -22.47 -13.02
CA TYR A 467 -21.36 -22.28 -11.67
C TYR A 467 -21.95 -20.88 -11.48
N ARG A 468 -21.19 -19.83 -11.84
CA ARG A 468 -21.62 -18.43 -11.72
C ARG A 468 -22.84 -18.16 -12.59
N GLU A 469 -22.86 -18.67 -13.82
CA GLU A 469 -23.99 -18.53 -14.74
C GLU A 469 -25.26 -19.20 -14.19
N LYS A 470 -25.14 -20.38 -13.58
CA LYS A 470 -26.26 -21.08 -12.95
C LYS A 470 -26.80 -20.37 -11.70
N THR A 471 -25.92 -19.78 -10.88
CA THR A 471 -26.28 -19.28 -9.53
C THR A 471 -26.55 -17.78 -9.45
N LEU A 472 -25.89 -16.99 -10.29
CA LEU A 472 -26.01 -15.52 -10.34
C LEU A 472 -26.80 -15.05 -11.57
N GLY A 473 -27.04 -15.95 -12.54
CA GLY A 473 -27.70 -15.66 -13.80
C GLY A 473 -26.70 -15.30 -14.92
N PRO A 474 -27.10 -15.45 -16.20
CA PRO A 474 -26.20 -15.31 -17.35
C PRO A 474 -25.70 -13.89 -17.62
N ASP A 475 -26.35 -12.87 -17.02
CA ASP A 475 -26.01 -11.45 -17.16
C ASP A 475 -25.18 -10.89 -15.98
N HIS A 476 -24.77 -11.73 -15.02
CA HIS A 476 -24.04 -11.25 -13.84
C HIS A 476 -22.58 -10.88 -14.17
N PRO A 477 -22.01 -9.77 -13.65
CA PRO A 477 -20.62 -9.35 -13.91
C PRO A 477 -19.57 -10.47 -13.78
N ASP A 478 -19.66 -11.29 -12.73
CA ASP A 478 -18.73 -12.40 -12.47
C ASP A 478 -18.73 -13.48 -13.56
N VAL A 479 -19.83 -13.63 -14.31
CA VAL A 479 -19.90 -14.52 -15.48
C VAL A 479 -19.09 -13.91 -16.61
N GLY A 480 -19.26 -12.61 -16.87
CA GLY A 480 -18.42 -11.85 -17.81
C GLY A 480 -16.94 -11.95 -17.46
N GLU A 481 -16.60 -11.85 -16.18
CA GLU A 481 -15.22 -12.00 -15.68
C GLU A 481 -14.65 -13.40 -15.96
N SER A 482 -15.41 -14.47 -15.69
CA SER A 482 -14.97 -15.83 -16.02
C SER A 482 -14.85 -16.08 -17.53
N LEU A 483 -15.73 -15.52 -18.35
CA LEU A 483 -15.67 -15.65 -19.82
C LEU A 483 -14.49 -14.87 -20.42
N HIS A 484 -14.20 -13.68 -19.90
CA HIS A 484 -13.04 -12.88 -20.31
C HIS A 484 -11.74 -13.58 -19.90
N MET A 485 -11.60 -14.05 -18.65
CA MET A 485 -10.44 -14.86 -18.25
C MET A 485 -10.25 -16.10 -19.14
N LEU A 486 -11.32 -16.82 -19.47
CA LEU A 486 -11.25 -17.98 -20.37
C LEU A 486 -10.75 -17.63 -21.78
N ALA A 487 -11.11 -16.44 -22.27
CA ALA A 487 -10.62 -15.93 -23.55
C ALA A 487 -9.12 -15.59 -23.50
N ASP A 488 -8.68 -14.89 -22.45
CA ASP A 488 -7.27 -14.51 -22.26
C ASP A 488 -6.38 -15.77 -22.18
N PHE A 489 -6.79 -16.82 -21.43
CA PHE A 489 -6.06 -18.11 -21.40
C PHE A 489 -5.94 -18.78 -22.77
N ARG A 490 -7.02 -18.74 -23.56
CA ARG A 490 -7.00 -19.30 -24.92
C ARG A 490 -6.11 -18.50 -25.86
N MET A 491 -6.07 -17.18 -25.72
CA MET A 491 -5.13 -16.31 -26.44
C MET A 491 -3.67 -16.61 -26.06
N GLY A 492 -3.36 -16.74 -24.77
CA GLY A 492 -2.02 -17.11 -24.27
C GLY A 492 -1.52 -18.45 -24.83
N MET A 493 -2.41 -19.45 -24.93
CA MET A 493 -2.14 -20.74 -25.57
C MET A 493 -2.15 -20.71 -27.12
N GLY A 494 -2.35 -19.56 -27.76
CA GLY A 494 -2.47 -19.43 -29.23
C GLY A 494 -3.75 -20.04 -29.82
N ARG A 495 -4.70 -20.47 -28.98
CA ARG A 495 -5.97 -21.12 -29.38
C ARG A 495 -7.02 -20.06 -29.74
N LYS A 496 -7.05 -19.65 -31.00
CA LYS A 496 -7.97 -18.61 -31.48
C LYS A 496 -9.45 -19.01 -31.51
N THR A 497 -9.76 -20.31 -31.51
CA THR A 497 -11.13 -20.84 -31.66
C THR A 497 -12.03 -20.46 -30.48
N GLY A 498 -13.14 -19.77 -30.77
CA GLY A 498 -14.15 -19.39 -29.78
C GLY A 498 -13.82 -18.16 -28.93
N VAL A 499 -12.59 -17.64 -28.98
CA VAL A 499 -12.15 -16.44 -28.22
C VAL A 499 -13.04 -15.23 -28.51
N GLU A 500 -13.33 -14.95 -29.78
CA GLU A 500 -14.22 -13.84 -30.19
C GLU A 500 -15.62 -13.95 -29.58
N SER A 501 -16.17 -15.17 -29.48
CA SER A 501 -17.49 -15.41 -28.89
C SER A 501 -17.48 -15.16 -27.39
N LEU A 502 -16.44 -15.64 -26.68
CA LEU A 502 -16.25 -15.42 -25.25
C LEU A 502 -16.10 -13.93 -24.93
N LEU A 503 -15.25 -13.20 -25.67
CA LEU A 503 -15.03 -11.76 -25.48
C LEU A 503 -16.28 -10.93 -25.82
N LYS A 504 -16.97 -11.22 -26.92
CA LYS A 504 -18.25 -10.55 -27.25
C LYS A 504 -19.30 -10.77 -26.17
N ARG A 505 -19.41 -12.00 -25.65
CA ARG A 505 -20.35 -12.32 -24.56
C ARG A 505 -19.98 -11.62 -23.26
N ALA A 506 -18.71 -11.64 -22.87
CA ALA A 506 -18.21 -10.94 -21.69
C ALA A 506 -18.44 -9.42 -21.78
N LEU A 507 -18.13 -8.81 -22.93
CA LEU A 507 -18.35 -7.40 -23.19
C LEU A 507 -19.84 -7.04 -23.06
N SER A 508 -20.73 -7.79 -23.70
CA SER A 508 -22.18 -7.57 -23.61
C SER A 508 -22.71 -7.68 -22.17
N ILE A 509 -22.18 -8.61 -21.37
CA ILE A 509 -22.50 -8.72 -19.94
C ILE A 509 -22.03 -7.47 -19.18
N PHE A 510 -20.77 -7.04 -19.35
CA PHE A 510 -20.24 -5.88 -18.66
C PHE A 510 -20.95 -4.57 -19.05
N GLU A 511 -21.25 -4.36 -20.33
CA GLU A 511 -22.01 -3.20 -20.79
C GLU A 511 -23.41 -3.12 -20.17
N LYS A 512 -24.11 -4.27 -20.09
CA LYS A 512 -25.46 -4.37 -19.53
C LYS A 512 -25.49 -4.22 -18.00
N SER A 513 -24.50 -4.77 -17.30
CA SER A 513 -24.51 -4.89 -15.83
C SER A 513 -23.70 -3.81 -15.09
N LEU A 514 -22.65 -3.28 -15.72
CA LEU A 514 -21.73 -2.29 -15.13
C LEU A 514 -21.73 -0.96 -15.89
N GLY A 515 -22.20 -0.96 -17.14
CA GLY A 515 -22.28 0.21 -18.01
C GLY A 515 -21.13 0.33 -19.01
N PRO A 516 -21.29 1.18 -20.05
CA PRO A 516 -20.39 1.24 -21.20
C PRO A 516 -19.00 1.81 -20.90
N ASN A 517 -18.85 2.58 -19.81
CA ASN A 517 -17.61 3.25 -19.41
C ASN A 517 -16.94 2.63 -18.18
N HIS A 518 -17.44 1.51 -17.66
CA HIS A 518 -16.87 0.88 -16.47
C HIS A 518 -15.46 0.30 -16.75
N PRO A 519 -14.49 0.34 -15.81
CA PRO A 519 -13.14 -0.17 -16.05
C PRO A 519 -13.07 -1.61 -16.58
N ARG A 520 -13.91 -2.53 -16.05
CA ARG A 520 -14.02 -3.91 -16.58
C ARG A 520 -14.49 -3.96 -18.05
N THR A 521 -15.39 -3.06 -18.45
CA THR A 521 -15.82 -2.91 -19.84
C THR A 521 -14.66 -2.43 -20.72
N SER A 522 -13.87 -1.45 -20.26
CA SER A 522 -12.68 -0.95 -20.96
C SER A 522 -11.61 -2.03 -21.18
N VAL A 523 -11.34 -2.86 -20.16
CA VAL A 523 -10.41 -4.00 -20.27
C VAL A 523 -10.92 -5.05 -21.26
N CYS A 524 -12.23 -5.35 -21.27
CA CYS A 524 -12.78 -6.32 -22.22
C CYS A 524 -12.78 -5.78 -23.68
N LEU A 525 -13.07 -4.48 -23.87
CA LEU A 525 -12.89 -3.78 -25.15
C LEU A 525 -11.43 -3.87 -25.64
N TYR A 526 -10.47 -3.69 -24.72
CA TYR A 526 -9.05 -3.82 -25.02
C TYR A 526 -8.69 -5.22 -25.51
N SER A 527 -9.03 -6.28 -24.76
CA SER A 527 -8.76 -7.67 -25.16
C SER A 527 -9.42 -8.05 -26.50
N LEU A 528 -10.65 -7.58 -26.78
CA LEU A 528 -11.30 -7.85 -28.07
C LEU A 528 -10.65 -7.06 -29.22
N GLY A 529 -10.24 -5.81 -28.97
CA GLY A 529 -9.53 -4.98 -29.92
C GLY A 529 -8.14 -5.52 -30.28
N THR A 530 -7.36 -5.96 -29.28
CA THR A 530 -6.05 -6.61 -29.51
C THR A 530 -6.21 -7.95 -30.23
N PHE A 531 -7.18 -8.78 -29.84
CA PHE A 531 -7.49 -10.02 -30.54
C PHE A 531 -7.78 -9.78 -32.04
N TYR A 532 -8.55 -8.76 -32.40
CA TYR A 532 -8.77 -8.42 -33.81
C TYR A 532 -7.49 -7.93 -34.49
N ALA A 533 -6.70 -7.08 -33.85
CA ALA A 533 -5.46 -6.56 -34.42
C ALA A 533 -4.44 -7.69 -34.71
N GLU A 534 -4.28 -8.65 -33.80
CA GLU A 534 -3.44 -9.86 -33.96
C GLU A 534 -3.94 -10.81 -35.07
N ASN A 535 -5.20 -10.67 -35.47
CA ASN A 535 -5.80 -11.40 -36.59
C ASN A 535 -5.90 -10.57 -37.88
N GLY A 536 -5.30 -9.38 -37.92
CA GLY A 536 -5.31 -8.49 -39.10
C GLY A 536 -6.64 -7.75 -39.33
N ARG A 537 -7.60 -7.88 -38.42
CA ARG A 537 -8.95 -7.29 -38.49
C ARG A 537 -8.96 -5.85 -37.99
N PHE A 538 -8.15 -5.00 -38.64
CA PHE A 538 -7.87 -3.64 -38.19
C PHE A 538 -9.10 -2.71 -38.14
N ALA A 539 -10.01 -2.84 -39.10
CA ALA A 539 -11.26 -2.08 -39.14
C ALA A 539 -12.18 -2.36 -37.93
N GLU A 540 -12.08 -3.56 -37.35
CA GLU A 540 -12.87 -4.00 -36.19
C GLU A 540 -12.13 -3.74 -34.87
N ALA A 541 -10.80 -3.80 -34.89
CA ALA A 541 -9.94 -3.46 -33.75
C ALA A 541 -9.98 -1.98 -33.38
N LEU A 542 -9.90 -1.09 -34.39
CA LEU A 542 -9.75 0.34 -34.20
C LEU A 542 -10.85 0.98 -33.33
N PRO A 543 -12.16 0.84 -33.62
CA PRO A 543 -13.21 1.49 -32.81
C PRO A 543 -13.28 0.98 -31.37
N LEU A 544 -12.89 -0.28 -31.11
CA LEU A 544 -12.84 -0.84 -29.76
C LEU A 544 -11.71 -0.22 -28.94
N LEU A 545 -10.52 -0.15 -29.52
CA LEU A 545 -9.33 0.42 -28.86
C LEU A 545 -9.45 1.95 -28.72
N GLU A 546 -10.08 2.64 -29.67
CA GLU A 546 -10.40 4.06 -29.54
C GLU A 546 -11.37 4.30 -28.37
N ARG A 547 -12.40 3.46 -28.21
CA ARG A 547 -13.29 3.54 -27.06
C ARG A 547 -12.61 3.20 -25.73
N THR A 548 -11.70 2.22 -25.69
CA THR A 548 -10.84 1.97 -24.50
C THR A 548 -10.03 3.24 -24.15
N MET A 549 -9.46 3.90 -25.16
CA MET A 549 -8.68 5.15 -24.98
C MET A 549 -9.56 6.27 -24.42
N ASP A 550 -10.76 6.47 -24.96
CA ASP A 550 -11.70 7.49 -24.50
C ASP A 550 -12.20 7.25 -23.05
N ILE A 551 -12.34 5.98 -22.63
CA ILE A 551 -12.67 5.63 -21.24
C ILE A 551 -11.47 5.92 -20.33
N TYR A 552 -10.26 5.54 -20.72
CA TYR A 552 -9.07 5.80 -19.90
C TYR A 552 -8.71 7.29 -19.82
N LEU A 553 -8.98 8.09 -20.86
CA LEU A 553 -8.80 9.54 -20.83
C LEU A 553 -9.76 10.27 -19.87
N GLN A 554 -10.82 9.61 -19.38
CA GLN A 554 -11.68 10.15 -18.32
C GLN A 554 -11.07 9.99 -16.93
N ASP A 555 -10.06 9.12 -16.75
CA ASP A 555 -9.34 8.92 -15.50
C ASP A 555 -7.94 9.57 -15.55
N PRO A 556 -7.68 10.65 -14.78
CA PRO A 556 -6.39 11.34 -14.81
C PRO A 556 -5.23 10.53 -14.24
N PHE A 557 -5.47 9.37 -13.59
CA PHE A 557 -4.43 8.46 -13.14
C PHE A 557 -4.03 7.43 -14.22
N GLU A 558 -4.96 7.06 -15.11
CA GLU A 558 -4.75 5.98 -16.09
C GLU A 558 -3.89 6.42 -17.30
N ASP A 559 -3.84 7.71 -17.63
CA ASP A 559 -2.90 8.31 -18.63
C ASP A 559 -1.40 8.11 -18.25
N ARG A 560 -1.10 7.51 -17.09
CA ARG A 560 0.25 7.15 -16.65
C ARG A 560 0.48 5.64 -16.55
N SER A 561 -0.51 4.82 -16.91
CA SER A 561 -0.43 3.37 -16.80
C SER A 561 0.38 2.74 -17.95
N GLU A 562 0.89 1.54 -17.72
CA GLU A 562 1.54 0.74 -18.77
C GLU A 562 0.54 0.23 -19.80
N VAL A 563 -0.70 -0.02 -19.39
CA VAL A 563 -1.79 -0.43 -20.29
C VAL A 563 -2.08 0.71 -21.27
N PHE A 564 -2.11 1.96 -20.81
CA PHE A 564 -2.33 3.13 -21.65
C PHE A 564 -1.17 3.37 -22.64
N SER A 565 0.07 3.14 -22.22
CA SER A 565 1.24 3.15 -23.12
C SER A 565 1.15 2.06 -24.19
N GLN A 566 0.74 0.84 -23.83
CA GLN A 566 0.56 -0.27 -24.77
C GLN A 566 -0.61 -0.01 -25.73
N LEU A 567 -1.72 0.52 -25.24
CA LEU A 567 -2.87 0.93 -26.03
C LEU A 567 -2.49 2.00 -27.06
N SER A 568 -1.71 3.01 -26.64
CA SER A 568 -1.17 4.04 -27.54
C SER A 568 -0.31 3.41 -28.65
N TYR A 569 0.55 2.46 -28.33
CA TYR A 569 1.38 1.73 -29.31
C TYR A 569 0.55 0.88 -30.28
N ASN A 570 -0.46 0.16 -29.76
CA ASN A 570 -1.35 -0.67 -30.56
C ASN A 570 -2.16 0.20 -31.54
N LEU A 571 -2.80 1.28 -31.04
CA LEU A 571 -3.53 2.25 -31.87
C LEU A 571 -2.63 2.94 -32.90
N ALA A 572 -1.37 3.25 -32.56
CA ALA A 572 -0.42 3.81 -33.51
C ALA A 572 -0.10 2.82 -34.64
N THR A 573 0.14 1.55 -34.29
CA THR A 573 0.44 0.47 -35.25
C THR A 573 -0.74 0.22 -36.20
N ILE A 574 -1.96 0.26 -35.68
CA ILE A 574 -3.19 0.11 -36.48
C ILE A 574 -3.40 1.35 -37.36
N SER A 575 -3.28 2.56 -36.80
CA SER A 575 -3.41 3.83 -37.54
C SER A 575 -2.41 3.93 -38.68
N PHE A 576 -1.18 3.46 -38.50
CA PHE A 576 -0.15 3.44 -39.54
C PHE A 576 -0.52 2.51 -40.70
N ARG A 577 -1.09 1.33 -40.41
CA ARG A 577 -1.59 0.39 -41.43
C ARG A 577 -2.84 0.90 -42.14
N ASP A 578 -3.67 1.69 -41.47
CA ASP A 578 -4.85 2.38 -42.02
C ASP A 578 -4.48 3.66 -42.82
N GLY A 579 -3.19 3.99 -42.94
CA GLY A 579 -2.70 5.18 -43.64
C GLY A 579 -2.85 6.50 -42.89
N ARG A 580 -3.30 6.49 -41.63
CA ARG A 580 -3.43 7.68 -40.77
C ARG A 580 -2.09 8.04 -40.12
N VAL A 581 -1.12 8.44 -40.94
CA VAL A 581 0.30 8.59 -40.53
C VAL A 581 0.47 9.61 -39.40
N ASP A 582 -0.16 10.78 -39.46
CA ASP A 582 -0.04 11.81 -38.41
C ASP A 582 -0.56 11.32 -37.04
N ARG A 583 -1.69 10.59 -37.05
CA ARG A 583 -2.28 9.98 -35.85
C ARG A 583 -1.34 8.90 -35.29
N ALA A 584 -0.73 8.11 -36.16
CA ALA A 584 0.27 7.11 -35.77
C ALA A 584 1.52 7.75 -35.15
N GLU A 585 2.05 8.84 -35.72
CA GLU A 585 3.21 9.54 -35.15
C GLU A 585 2.90 10.08 -33.74
N ALA A 586 1.77 10.77 -33.58
CA ALA A 586 1.36 11.32 -32.29
C ALA A 586 1.21 10.23 -31.22
N LEU A 587 0.57 9.11 -31.56
CA LEU A 587 0.37 7.98 -30.64
C LEU A 587 1.66 7.22 -30.32
N TYR A 588 2.55 7.01 -31.29
CA TYR A 588 3.87 6.41 -31.03
C TYR A 588 4.72 7.34 -30.15
N ARG A 589 4.74 8.66 -30.39
CA ARG A 589 5.48 9.60 -29.55
C ARG A 589 4.92 9.66 -28.11
N ARG A 590 3.61 9.55 -27.93
CA ARG A 590 2.98 9.41 -26.61
C ARG A 590 3.38 8.11 -25.91
N SER A 591 3.32 6.97 -26.61
CA SER A 591 3.78 5.70 -26.06
C SER A 591 5.27 5.74 -25.67
N LEU A 592 6.11 6.34 -26.53
CA LEU A 592 7.54 6.50 -26.30
C LEU A 592 7.84 7.31 -25.03
N SER A 593 7.22 8.49 -24.86
CA SER A 593 7.46 9.34 -23.68
C SER A 593 7.05 8.64 -22.39
N MET A 594 5.92 7.93 -22.39
CA MET A 594 5.46 7.14 -21.24
C MET A 594 6.42 5.97 -20.91
N ARG A 595 6.88 5.21 -21.91
CA ARG A 595 7.83 4.10 -21.68
C ARG A 595 9.18 4.61 -21.17
N ILE A 596 9.68 5.73 -21.70
CA ILE A 596 10.90 6.38 -21.19
C ILE A 596 10.71 6.81 -19.73
N ALA A 597 9.57 7.42 -19.39
CA ALA A 597 9.29 7.87 -18.02
C ALA A 597 9.17 6.70 -17.02
N LYS A 598 8.60 5.56 -17.42
CA LYS A 598 8.39 4.39 -16.55
C LYS A 598 9.61 3.46 -16.45
N PHE A 599 10.26 3.14 -17.57
CA PHE A 599 11.32 2.11 -17.63
C PHE A 599 12.72 2.69 -17.88
N GLY A 600 12.81 3.97 -18.26
CA GLY A 600 14.06 4.60 -18.67
C GLY A 600 14.39 4.38 -20.15
N MET A 601 15.29 5.22 -20.68
CA MET A 601 15.64 5.30 -22.10
C MET A 601 16.24 4.02 -22.71
N ASN A 602 16.74 3.09 -21.89
CA ASN A 602 17.47 1.89 -22.32
C ASN A 602 16.65 0.59 -22.21
N ASP A 603 15.33 0.68 -22.01
CA ASP A 603 14.46 -0.50 -21.90
C ASP A 603 14.09 -1.10 -23.28
N PRO A 604 13.97 -2.44 -23.44
CA PRO A 604 13.52 -3.05 -24.69
C PRO A 604 12.19 -2.49 -25.23
N LYS A 605 11.23 -2.17 -24.36
CA LYS A 605 9.93 -1.60 -24.75
C LYS A 605 10.09 -0.19 -25.32
N VAL A 606 11.09 0.58 -24.88
CA VAL A 606 11.41 1.89 -25.51
C VAL A 606 11.97 1.66 -26.91
N ALA A 607 12.88 0.70 -27.08
CA ALA A 607 13.46 0.35 -28.36
C ALA A 607 12.44 -0.22 -29.37
N GLU A 608 11.40 -0.91 -28.90
CA GLU A 608 10.28 -1.35 -29.74
C GLU A 608 9.55 -0.15 -30.39
N VAL A 609 9.22 0.88 -29.62
CA VAL A 609 8.54 2.08 -30.16
C VAL A 609 9.46 2.88 -31.07
N MET A 610 10.76 2.97 -30.74
CA MET A 610 11.75 3.60 -31.62
C MET A 610 11.84 2.89 -32.98
N ASP A 611 11.85 1.56 -33.03
CA ASP A 611 11.84 0.80 -34.29
C ASP A 611 10.61 1.13 -35.17
N LYS A 612 9.43 1.32 -34.57
CA LYS A 612 8.23 1.73 -35.32
C LYS A 612 8.23 3.19 -35.74
N LEU A 613 8.78 4.09 -34.91
CA LEU A 613 9.01 5.49 -35.30
C LEU A 613 10.04 5.59 -36.44
N GLY A 614 11.05 4.72 -36.46
CA GLY A 614 12.01 4.62 -37.57
C GLY A 614 11.31 4.32 -38.91
N LEU A 615 10.47 3.29 -38.94
CA LEU A 615 9.65 2.94 -40.12
C LEU A 615 8.71 4.07 -40.54
N LEU A 616 8.07 4.75 -39.58
CA LEU A 616 7.18 5.87 -39.87
C LEU A 616 7.97 7.08 -40.42
N CYS A 617 9.12 7.42 -39.83
CA CYS A 617 9.99 8.49 -40.31
C CYS A 617 10.55 8.18 -41.71
N GLU A 618 10.86 6.91 -42.03
CA GLU A 618 11.21 6.49 -43.39
C GLU A 618 10.09 6.80 -44.39
N THR A 619 8.84 6.42 -44.08
CA THR A 619 7.68 6.71 -44.96
C THR A 619 7.38 8.21 -45.11
N LEU A 620 7.74 9.04 -44.13
CA LEU A 620 7.64 10.50 -44.20
C LEU A 620 8.86 11.18 -44.86
N GLY A 621 9.85 10.42 -45.34
CA GLY A 621 11.10 10.97 -45.89
C GLY A 621 12.02 11.65 -44.87
N ARG A 622 11.76 11.48 -43.56
CA ARG A 622 12.57 12.01 -42.44
C ARG A 622 13.79 11.10 -42.19
N LEU A 623 14.60 10.88 -43.23
CA LEU A 623 15.60 9.82 -43.29
C LEU A 623 16.59 9.85 -42.12
N LYS A 624 17.13 11.02 -41.76
CA LYS A 624 18.08 11.14 -40.64
C LYS A 624 17.48 10.69 -39.30
N GLU A 625 16.22 11.06 -39.04
CA GLU A 625 15.53 10.68 -37.81
C GLU A 625 15.18 9.18 -37.79
N ALA A 626 14.87 8.61 -38.96
CA ALA A 626 14.70 7.16 -39.11
C ALA A 626 16.00 6.39 -38.81
N GLU A 627 17.15 6.83 -39.35
CA GLU A 627 18.47 6.25 -39.07
C GLU A 627 18.80 6.32 -37.57
N ASP A 628 18.61 7.48 -36.94
CA ASP A 628 18.81 7.70 -35.50
C ASP A 628 17.94 6.76 -34.64
N PHE A 629 16.66 6.59 -34.99
CA PHE A 629 15.76 5.69 -34.29
C PHE A 629 16.15 4.22 -34.44
N PHE A 630 16.45 3.75 -35.66
CA PHE A 630 16.86 2.36 -35.90
C PHE A 630 18.17 2.01 -35.20
N ILE A 631 19.18 2.89 -35.26
CA ILE A 631 20.48 2.66 -34.61
C ILE A 631 20.31 2.58 -33.08
N ARG A 632 19.52 3.49 -32.49
CA ARG A 632 19.24 3.45 -31.03
C ARG A 632 18.46 2.20 -30.63
N ALA A 633 17.41 1.84 -31.37
CA ALA A 633 16.63 0.63 -31.13
C ALA A 633 17.50 -0.62 -31.18
N LEU A 634 18.38 -0.72 -32.19
CA LEU A 634 19.31 -1.83 -32.36
C LEU A 634 20.31 -1.92 -31.20
N ALA A 635 20.92 -0.79 -30.82
CA ALA A 635 21.90 -0.74 -29.74
C ALA A 635 21.29 -1.16 -28.39
N ILE A 636 20.07 -0.70 -28.09
CA ILE A 636 19.33 -1.08 -26.88
C ILE A 636 19.01 -2.57 -26.91
N LYS A 637 18.32 -3.07 -27.95
CA LYS A 637 17.92 -4.48 -28.06
C LYS A 637 19.10 -5.44 -28.01
N ALA A 638 20.20 -5.13 -28.71
CA ALA A 638 21.40 -5.97 -28.71
C ALA A 638 22.07 -6.05 -27.32
N LYS A 639 22.01 -4.96 -26.54
CA LYS A 639 22.56 -4.91 -25.17
C LYS A 639 21.66 -5.60 -24.14
N THR A 640 20.34 -5.51 -24.28
CA THR A 640 19.37 -5.99 -23.27
C THR A 640 18.87 -7.41 -23.53
N LEU A 641 18.57 -7.75 -24.80
CA LEU A 641 18.05 -9.06 -25.21
C LEU A 641 19.17 -9.99 -25.71
N GLY A 642 20.35 -9.44 -25.95
CA GLY A 642 21.50 -10.13 -26.55
C GLY A 642 21.46 -10.15 -28.07
N SER A 643 22.65 -10.17 -28.70
CA SER A 643 22.82 -10.07 -30.16
C SER A 643 22.20 -11.23 -30.97
N SER A 644 21.86 -12.34 -30.34
CA SER A 644 21.18 -13.49 -30.98
C SER A 644 19.64 -13.44 -30.87
N HIS A 645 19.03 -12.37 -30.33
CA HIS A 645 17.58 -12.28 -30.17
C HIS A 645 16.86 -11.95 -31.49
N ARG A 646 15.63 -12.45 -31.69
CA ARG A 646 14.86 -12.24 -32.93
C ARG A 646 14.67 -10.76 -33.26
N GLU A 647 14.30 -9.95 -32.27
CA GLU A 647 14.05 -8.51 -32.49
C GLU A 647 15.31 -7.74 -32.93
N VAL A 648 16.51 -8.23 -32.62
CA VAL A 648 17.76 -7.66 -33.13
C VAL A 648 17.85 -7.90 -34.64
N ALA A 649 17.51 -9.12 -35.10
CA ALA A 649 17.44 -9.44 -36.52
C ALA A 649 16.36 -8.66 -37.27
N ASP A 650 15.18 -8.45 -36.66
CA ASP A 650 14.11 -7.65 -37.26
C ASP A 650 14.54 -6.18 -37.43
N THR A 651 15.17 -5.60 -36.40
CA THR A 651 15.69 -4.21 -36.46
C THR A 651 16.85 -4.08 -37.47
N LEU A 652 17.72 -5.09 -37.57
CA LEU A 652 18.76 -5.17 -38.61
C LEU A 652 18.17 -5.26 -40.02
N ASN A 653 17.11 -6.04 -40.23
CA ASN A 653 16.40 -6.10 -41.52
C ASN A 653 15.72 -4.77 -41.87
N HIS A 654 15.20 -4.02 -40.89
CA HIS A 654 14.68 -2.68 -41.13
C HIS A 654 15.79 -1.72 -41.57
N LEU A 655 16.90 -1.67 -40.84
CA LEU A 655 18.03 -0.81 -41.15
C LEU A 655 18.72 -1.18 -42.48
N GLY A 656 18.76 -2.48 -42.83
CA GLY A 656 19.21 -2.97 -44.13
C GLY A 656 18.35 -2.47 -45.30
N ARG A 657 17.02 -2.58 -45.18
CA ARG A 657 16.08 -2.03 -46.19
C ARG A 657 16.18 -0.52 -46.32
N PHE A 658 16.23 0.19 -45.18
CA PHE A 658 16.38 1.63 -45.12
C PHE A 658 17.63 2.12 -45.89
N TYR A 659 18.77 1.43 -45.75
CA TYR A 659 19.98 1.74 -46.53
C TYR A 659 19.89 1.30 -47.99
N GLU A 660 19.28 0.15 -48.30
CA GLU A 660 19.08 -0.32 -49.68
C GLU A 660 18.19 0.64 -50.49
N HIS A 661 17.11 1.17 -49.90
CA HIS A 661 16.24 2.19 -50.51
C HIS A 661 16.98 3.49 -50.85
N GLN A 662 18.03 3.83 -50.09
CA GLN A 662 18.90 4.99 -50.34
C GLN A 662 20.08 4.68 -51.28
N GLY A 663 20.20 3.44 -51.77
CA GLY A 663 21.34 2.98 -52.57
C GLY A 663 22.65 2.84 -51.78
N LEU A 664 22.60 2.94 -50.45
CA LEU A 664 23.75 2.83 -49.53
C LEU A 664 24.10 1.35 -49.28
N ASN A 665 24.33 0.61 -50.37
CA ASN A 665 24.53 -0.83 -50.38
C ASN A 665 25.65 -1.31 -49.45
N GLU A 666 26.72 -0.53 -49.30
CA GLU A 666 27.84 -0.81 -48.39
C GLU A 666 27.43 -0.79 -46.91
N LYS A 667 26.43 0.02 -46.53
CA LYS A 667 25.81 -0.02 -45.21
C LYS A 667 24.72 -1.09 -45.11
N ALA A 668 23.99 -1.36 -46.19
CA ALA A 668 22.87 -2.31 -46.20
C ALA A 668 23.32 -3.77 -46.03
N GLU A 669 24.37 -4.19 -46.74
CA GLU A 669 24.87 -5.57 -46.72
C GLU A 669 25.22 -6.09 -45.30
N PRO A 670 26.03 -5.40 -44.46
CA PRO A 670 26.36 -5.89 -43.12
C PRO A 670 25.13 -6.00 -42.20
N MET A 671 24.10 -5.17 -42.40
CA MET A 671 22.86 -5.26 -41.62
C MET A 671 22.09 -6.54 -41.98
N TYR A 672 21.89 -6.81 -43.26
CA TYR A 672 21.27 -8.05 -43.73
C TYR A 672 22.10 -9.30 -43.36
N ALA A 673 23.43 -9.23 -43.41
CA ALA A 673 24.31 -10.32 -43.00
C ALA A 673 24.18 -10.64 -41.50
N GLY A 674 24.09 -9.60 -40.65
CA GLY A 674 23.79 -9.76 -39.23
C GLY A 674 22.42 -10.41 -39.00
N ALA A 675 21.37 -9.91 -39.67
CA ALA A 675 20.03 -10.47 -39.57
C ALA A 675 19.96 -11.94 -40.02
N ALA A 676 20.56 -12.26 -41.18
CA ALA A 676 20.64 -13.62 -41.71
C ALA A 676 21.37 -14.57 -40.77
N THR A 677 22.45 -14.13 -40.12
CA THR A 677 23.21 -14.92 -39.14
C THR A 677 22.32 -15.30 -37.94
N VAL A 678 21.60 -14.34 -37.37
CA VAL A 678 20.70 -14.57 -36.24
C VAL A 678 19.51 -15.45 -36.65
N LEU A 679 18.86 -15.16 -37.78
CA LEU A 679 17.70 -15.92 -38.26
C LEU A 679 18.07 -17.36 -38.66
N THR A 680 19.25 -17.59 -39.23
CA THR A 680 19.76 -18.95 -39.51
C THR A 680 19.90 -19.76 -38.23
N LYS A 681 20.40 -19.15 -37.15
CA LYS A 681 20.57 -19.80 -35.84
C LYS A 681 19.23 -20.07 -35.13
N LEU A 682 18.25 -19.19 -35.26
CA LEU A 682 16.95 -19.30 -34.60
C LEU A 682 15.94 -20.17 -35.35
N LEU A 683 15.89 -20.06 -36.68
CA LEU A 683 14.80 -20.58 -37.53
C LEU A 683 15.31 -21.53 -38.62
N GLY A 684 16.63 -21.67 -38.76
CA GLY A 684 17.27 -22.45 -39.83
C GLY A 684 17.42 -21.67 -41.16
N PRO A 685 18.29 -22.16 -42.07
CA PRO A 685 18.56 -21.51 -43.36
C PRO A 685 17.37 -21.53 -44.31
N ALA A 686 16.46 -22.50 -44.17
CA ALA A 686 15.30 -22.66 -45.06
C ALA A 686 14.09 -21.77 -44.70
N HIS A 687 14.09 -21.11 -43.54
CA HIS A 687 12.99 -20.25 -43.12
C HIS A 687 12.80 -19.05 -44.08
N PRO A 688 11.57 -18.64 -44.43
CA PRO A 688 11.33 -17.53 -45.35
C PRO A 688 12.03 -16.22 -44.96
N ASP A 689 12.10 -15.91 -43.66
CA ASP A 689 12.76 -14.68 -43.17
C ASP A 689 14.28 -14.75 -43.38
N THR A 690 14.89 -15.90 -43.12
CA THR A 690 16.32 -16.14 -43.36
C THR A 690 16.64 -16.02 -44.85
N ARG A 691 15.83 -16.66 -45.70
CA ARG A 691 15.97 -16.58 -47.16
C ARG A 691 15.89 -15.14 -47.67
N ARG A 692 14.87 -14.38 -47.27
CA ARG A 692 14.72 -12.96 -47.66
C ARG A 692 15.95 -12.11 -47.30
N ALA A 693 16.55 -12.31 -46.13
CA ALA A 693 17.78 -11.62 -45.76
C ALA A 693 18.95 -12.02 -46.67
N THR A 694 19.15 -13.33 -46.95
CA THR A 694 20.22 -13.80 -47.85
C THR A 694 20.03 -13.39 -49.32
N GLU A 695 18.78 -13.31 -49.79
CA GLU A 695 18.43 -12.85 -51.14
C GLU A 695 18.75 -11.36 -51.31
N SER A 696 18.50 -10.53 -50.30
CA SER A 696 18.88 -9.11 -50.31
C SER A 696 20.41 -8.92 -50.36
N ILE A 697 21.18 -9.72 -49.62
CA ILE A 697 22.65 -9.73 -49.72
C ILE A 697 23.10 -10.09 -51.15
N ALA A 698 22.51 -11.14 -51.74
CA ALA A 698 22.86 -11.58 -53.09
C ALA A 698 22.52 -10.51 -54.15
N ARG A 699 21.38 -9.82 -54.01
CA ARG A 699 20.97 -8.70 -54.86
C ARG A 699 21.93 -7.52 -54.78
N ILE A 700 22.35 -7.14 -53.56
CA ILE A 700 23.34 -6.07 -53.35
C ILE A 700 24.66 -6.41 -54.02
N ARG A 701 25.22 -7.61 -53.76
CA ARG A 701 26.51 -8.05 -54.32
C ARG A 701 26.50 -8.09 -55.85
N LYS A 702 25.47 -8.68 -56.45
CA LYS A 702 25.29 -8.70 -57.91
C LYS A 702 25.28 -7.29 -58.51
N THR A 703 24.66 -6.33 -57.84
CA THR A 703 24.61 -4.93 -58.27
C THR A 703 25.98 -4.24 -58.15
N ALA A 704 26.77 -4.57 -57.12
CA ALA A 704 28.14 -4.08 -56.97
C ALA A 704 29.09 -4.64 -58.06
N ASP A 705 29.00 -5.93 -58.37
CA ASP A 705 29.79 -6.58 -59.43
C ASP A 705 29.44 -6.05 -60.83
N GLN A 706 28.19 -5.65 -61.05
CA GLN A 706 27.73 -4.99 -62.29
C GLN A 706 28.19 -3.53 -62.42
N ARG A 707 28.58 -2.86 -61.32
CA ARG A 707 29.15 -1.49 -61.33
C ARG A 707 30.68 -1.47 -61.39
N ARG A 708 31.34 -2.63 -61.22
CA ARG A 708 32.80 -2.80 -61.28
C ARG A 708 33.29 -3.32 -62.64
N LYS A 709 32.37 -3.64 -63.54
CA LYS A 709 32.60 -4.04 -64.94
C LYS A 709 32.15 -2.91 -65.86
#